data_AF-A0A1L0BM94-F1
#
_entry.id   AF-A0A1L0BM94-F1
#
_cell.length_a   1.000
_cell.length_b   1.000
_cell.length_c   1.000
_cell.angle_alpha   90.00
_cell.angle_beta   90.00
_cell.angle_gamma   90.00
#
_symmetry.space_group_name_H-M   'P 1'
#
loop_
_entity.id
_entity.type
_entity.pdbx_description
1 polymer ?
#
loop_
_entity_poly.entity_id
_entity_poly.type
_entity_poly.pdbx_seq_one_letter_code
_entity_poly.pdbx_strand_id
1 'polypeptide(L)'
;MFANLICVPLRLLDPLNIKDALTEIIKKDFFQPASAFLDDLNRIQQLHNYISSETSSSDLDALESALYEYYYLVGDISSKFPNTGLTVTWYGTLGHKPVRCLASSWSEVQGSIVHQLGSLYCQKAFKESQYTDEGIKAACSYFKLSAGCYEYVQTIGVLGRDYEETTLQCLQWLMLAQAQELTWNKAISNISMKNTVIARLSIKVSEMYANALEFADKSDSIILDWINQFKVKKRHFSAAAQYRMSIVSLDAFEYGKQVAYLKEASSFCSEAGKYKRYVNAAVIEDLQGLTTMVNETLRSAQKDNDLVYLKPVPNFQDLPPINGVSMVNAEVPKRLHERGDIPKAFATLLPFAIIQVAQAFKERYEQFISQSFHIPVEALTRMLVKFLTDNDLPASIDTLQKPESLPDSIIHHSQEIMSIGGIRLMESSMSEISKLAAKAHDLIQSCEERLRMEKYEDNLMREREGSARWNRLPSQVAAGDFTTRLGKMKEYLERGHQSDIMIGDNYASIRKFLEIYCAGQEALIKAIPRSTLSNLSSAVAHLVAELRDLLREADSLEKSRHRFLSSINIKARDHSILPAILNEFKKNPEQYQDSKGNIDTTKLEAVYERHIKFFSSDLKFLENLKEQQIELEKKIHEANAGFSQARTVDYDKSQRKRLEVLQSFEEAYAQYLDLVSNLNLASKFYGDFLEKGSVVLRELDEFLYSRREEARELEISIHNSDKFSEIEHSMSNSGSSLPAPRGQKANTWDTSKGINSAHTSPRFFDEYGEYMILRYLRYMKNYVMTQPKKNIITIVGTTGVGKSQLSIDLAKAINGEIINADSMQVYKRIPIISNKHPIKDRKGVPHHVMDHVEWNEDYFIHRYSEEANAAISDIHSRGKTPIIIGGTHYYLQNLIFKNKTVGEKEDKETLKKLSAEEQELLDGPVEAIFQRLTEVDPVISEKFHPQDKRKLRRALEIFLTTRQKPSEIYYEQKLDEIEDSSLKFNSLLFWLYCEPETLKERLDKRVDAMMDSGALAEIQEMNAFYQREDPRPDCTNGVWQVIGFKEFLPWLESGQSNPNLFQEGVERMKIRTRQYAKYQVKWIKKLLGVELNKEARFNFKYGGKMYLLDATDLNQWEANVGTRGCKIAEQFLTNGPLGVVEPQAPVALLSILPTSEFYEEFNSNKTIKSVSNWKHFECPVCKDSEGKPFIAVGDDNWKVHEKSRRHKKQLGSAERKRKHEETLAKFKKAKEEENAA
;
A
#
# COMPACT_ATOMS: atom_id res chain seq x y z
N MET A 1 42.61 25.85 -4.61
CA MET A 1 41.43 25.55 -5.44
C MET A 1 41.39 26.51 -6.60
N PHE A 2 41.01 26.01 -7.78
CA PHE A 2 40.94 26.78 -9.01
C PHE A 2 39.67 27.63 -9.06
N ALA A 3 39.67 28.81 -8.45
CA ALA A 3 38.49 29.68 -8.37
C ALA A 3 37.91 30.13 -9.73
N ASN A 4 38.69 30.03 -10.81
CA ASN A 4 38.33 30.47 -12.17
C ASN A 4 37.69 29.36 -13.02
N LEU A 5 37.64 28.12 -12.50
CA LEU A 5 37.14 26.95 -13.21
C LEU A 5 35.71 26.62 -12.77
N ILE A 6 34.94 25.98 -13.67
CA ILE A 6 33.62 25.44 -13.38
C ILE A 6 33.78 24.05 -12.76
N CYS A 7 33.07 23.81 -11.66
CA CYS A 7 33.02 22.51 -11.02
C CYS A 7 31.64 21.89 -11.24
N VAL A 8 31.59 20.66 -11.73
CA VAL A 8 30.34 19.91 -11.86
C VAL A 8 29.99 19.29 -10.51
N PRO A 9 28.86 19.65 -9.89
CA PRO A 9 28.44 19.07 -8.63
C PRO A 9 28.14 17.57 -8.76
N LEU A 10 28.31 16.82 -7.68
CA LEU A 10 27.84 15.43 -7.60
C LEU A 10 26.32 15.41 -7.75
N ARG A 11 25.78 14.36 -8.34
CA ARG A 11 24.33 14.12 -8.39
C ARG A 11 23.87 13.56 -7.06
N LEU A 12 22.63 13.88 -6.72
CA LEU A 12 21.99 13.34 -5.52
C LEU A 12 21.33 12.01 -5.87
N LEU A 13 21.43 11.04 -4.97
CA LEU A 13 20.84 9.71 -5.11
C LEU A 13 19.86 9.51 -3.96
N ASP A 14 18.61 9.16 -4.27
CA ASP A 14 17.62 8.88 -3.23
C ASP A 14 18.03 7.65 -2.41
N PRO A 15 17.86 7.67 -1.07
CA PRO A 15 18.10 6.51 -0.23
C PRO A 15 16.98 5.48 -0.47
N LEU A 16 17.20 4.54 -1.38
CA LEU A 16 16.28 3.45 -1.69
C LEU A 16 16.70 2.16 -0.99
N ASN A 17 15.73 1.42 -0.47
CA ASN A 17 15.98 0.10 0.09
C ASN A 17 16.00 -0.97 -1.03
N ILE A 18 17.09 -1.00 -1.79
CA ILE A 18 17.34 -1.96 -2.88
C ILE A 18 17.36 -3.40 -2.36
N LYS A 19 17.85 -3.61 -1.14
CA LYS A 19 17.87 -4.94 -0.51
C LYS A 19 16.47 -5.52 -0.40
N ASP A 20 15.52 -4.75 0.13
CA ASP A 20 14.15 -5.25 0.32
C ASP A 20 13.48 -5.51 -1.03
N ALA A 21 13.67 -4.63 -2.01
CA ALA A 21 13.11 -4.82 -3.35
C ALA A 21 13.67 -6.07 -4.06
N LEU A 22 14.99 -6.28 -4.03
CA LEU A 22 15.60 -7.49 -4.57
C LEU A 22 15.22 -8.73 -3.75
N THR A 23 15.04 -8.60 -2.44
CA THR A 23 14.57 -9.69 -1.57
C THR A 23 13.16 -10.11 -1.93
N GLU A 24 12.26 -9.16 -2.20
CA GLU A 24 10.90 -9.43 -2.65
C GLU A 24 10.89 -10.07 -4.04
N ILE A 25 11.73 -9.61 -4.97
CA ILE A 25 11.89 -10.26 -6.28
C ILE A 25 12.39 -11.71 -6.09
N ILE A 26 13.40 -11.94 -5.25
CA ILE A 26 13.89 -13.31 -4.97
C ILE A 26 12.78 -14.18 -4.36
N LYS A 27 12.00 -13.66 -3.40
CA LYS A 27 10.91 -14.42 -2.78
C LYS A 27 9.77 -14.72 -3.74
N LYS A 28 9.41 -13.76 -4.59
CA LYS A 28 8.27 -13.83 -5.51
C LYS A 28 8.59 -14.72 -6.71
N ASP A 29 9.73 -14.45 -7.32
CA ASP A 29 10.06 -14.96 -8.65
C ASP A 29 11.08 -16.09 -8.61
N PHE A 30 11.80 -16.32 -7.50
CA PHE A 30 12.85 -17.34 -7.41
C PHE A 30 12.53 -18.40 -6.34
N PHE A 31 12.83 -19.67 -6.63
CA PHE A 31 12.59 -20.80 -5.72
C PHE A 31 13.65 -20.95 -4.61
N GLN A 32 14.62 -20.03 -4.53
CA GLN A 32 15.72 -20.06 -3.57
C GLN A 32 15.44 -19.04 -2.45
N PRO A 33 15.69 -19.38 -1.17
CA PRO A 33 15.43 -18.44 -0.08
C PRO A 33 16.41 -17.26 -0.19
N ALA A 34 15.87 -16.04 -0.08
CA ALA A 34 16.67 -14.82 -0.07
C ALA A 34 17.75 -14.79 1.02
N SER A 35 17.59 -15.60 2.08
CA SER A 35 18.60 -15.77 3.14
C SER A 35 19.97 -16.24 2.63
N ALA A 36 20.01 -16.98 1.52
CA ALA A 36 21.26 -17.48 0.93
C ALA A 36 22.10 -16.39 0.25
N PHE A 37 21.52 -15.21 0.02
CA PHE A 37 22.15 -14.10 -0.69
C PHE A 37 22.22 -12.82 0.15
N LEU A 38 22.06 -12.93 1.48
CA LEU A 38 22.02 -11.78 2.38
C LEU A 38 23.32 -10.95 2.34
N ASP A 39 24.47 -11.59 2.15
CA ASP A 39 25.74 -10.88 2.08
C ASP A 39 25.80 -9.99 0.84
N ASP A 40 25.42 -10.53 -0.33
CA ASP A 40 25.33 -9.76 -1.58
C ASP A 40 24.27 -8.64 -1.51
N LEU A 41 23.11 -8.93 -0.88
CA LEU A 41 22.03 -7.97 -0.68
C LEU A 41 22.40 -6.85 0.32
N ASN A 42 23.14 -7.17 1.38
CA ASN A 42 23.64 -6.18 2.32
C ASN A 42 24.73 -5.34 1.67
N ARG A 43 25.60 -5.95 0.85
CA ARG A 43 26.68 -5.27 0.13
C ARG A 43 26.13 -4.21 -0.84
N ILE A 44 25.11 -4.53 -1.62
CA ILE A 44 24.46 -3.52 -2.49
C ILE A 44 23.81 -2.40 -1.68
N GLN A 45 23.12 -2.72 -0.58
CA GLN A 45 22.46 -1.70 0.24
C GLN A 45 23.46 -0.78 0.92
N GLN A 46 24.58 -1.31 1.40
CA GLN A 46 25.66 -0.54 2.01
C GLN A 46 26.28 0.43 1.00
N LEU A 47 26.61 -0.05 -0.21
CA LEU A 47 27.15 0.79 -1.28
C LEU A 47 26.15 1.88 -1.71
N HIS A 48 24.88 1.51 -1.89
CA HIS A 48 23.83 2.45 -2.26
C HIS A 48 23.60 3.53 -1.20
N ASN A 49 23.53 3.16 0.08
CA ASN A 49 23.41 4.09 1.19
C ASN A 49 24.64 4.99 1.31
N TYR A 50 25.83 4.43 1.14
CA TYR A 50 27.09 5.18 1.21
C TYR A 50 27.13 6.26 0.12
N ILE A 51 26.84 5.90 -1.13
CA ILE A 51 26.80 6.85 -2.25
C ILE A 51 25.68 7.89 -2.07
N SER A 52 24.53 7.50 -1.51
CA SER A 52 23.41 8.43 -1.22
C SER A 52 23.73 9.43 -0.10
N SER A 53 24.48 9.00 0.93
CA SER A 53 24.89 9.88 2.04
C SER A 53 25.97 10.88 1.67
N GLU A 54 26.77 10.60 0.64
CA GLU A 54 27.91 11.45 0.27
C GLU A 54 27.57 12.53 -0.74
N THR A 55 27.17 13.69 -0.22
CA THR A 55 26.84 14.90 -1.01
C THR A 55 28.03 15.85 -1.14
N SER A 56 29.02 15.77 -0.25
CA SER A 56 30.23 16.61 -0.27
C SER A 56 31.42 15.98 0.47
N SER A 57 31.87 14.80 0.04
CA SER A 57 32.83 14.00 0.81
C SER A 57 34.20 14.69 1.00
N SER A 58 34.75 14.52 2.21
CA SER A 58 36.14 14.87 2.53
C SER A 58 37.13 13.90 1.87
N ASP A 59 36.74 12.63 1.71
CA ASP A 59 37.51 11.55 1.08
C ASP A 59 36.92 11.16 -0.30
N LEU A 60 37.57 11.62 -1.38
CA LEU A 60 37.15 11.34 -2.76
C LEU A 60 37.69 10.00 -3.31
N ASP A 61 38.66 9.38 -2.63
CA ASP A 61 39.27 8.12 -3.07
C ASP A 61 38.43 6.91 -2.62
N ALA A 62 37.87 6.99 -1.41
CA ALA A 62 36.88 6.03 -0.93
C ALA A 62 35.62 6.01 -1.81
N LEU A 63 35.11 7.19 -2.19
CA LEU A 63 33.95 7.32 -3.08
C LEU A 63 34.22 6.76 -4.48
N GLU A 64 35.41 6.98 -5.05
CA GLU A 64 35.81 6.38 -6.33
C GLU A 64 35.74 4.86 -6.27
N SER A 65 36.30 4.25 -5.22
CA SER A 65 36.34 2.80 -5.05
C SER A 65 34.92 2.21 -4.92
N ALA A 66 34.05 2.87 -4.15
CA ALA A 66 32.65 2.47 -3.98
C ALA A 66 31.84 2.55 -5.29
N LEU A 67 32.06 3.58 -6.12
CA LEU A 67 31.38 3.72 -7.40
C LEU A 67 31.75 2.61 -8.40
N TYR A 68 33.03 2.21 -8.46
CA TYR A 68 33.45 1.08 -9.28
C TYR A 68 32.85 -0.24 -8.80
N GLU A 69 32.86 -0.48 -7.49
CA GLU A 69 32.26 -1.68 -6.91
C GLU A 69 30.75 -1.75 -7.20
N TYR A 70 30.05 -0.63 -7.08
CA TYR A 70 28.63 -0.52 -7.37
C TYR A 70 28.31 -0.76 -8.85
N TYR A 71 29.13 -0.22 -9.77
CA TYR A 71 28.97 -0.43 -11.22
C TYR A 71 29.00 -1.92 -11.62
N TYR A 72 29.96 -2.68 -11.10
CA TYR A 72 30.08 -4.12 -11.41
C TYR A 72 28.97 -4.95 -10.77
N LEU A 73 28.56 -4.59 -9.56
CA LEU A 73 27.50 -5.29 -8.84
C LEU A 73 26.14 -5.08 -9.54
N VAL A 74 25.84 -3.87 -10.03
CA VAL A 74 24.66 -3.60 -10.85
C VAL A 74 24.69 -4.40 -12.18
N GLY A 75 25.86 -4.53 -12.80
CA GLY A 75 26.02 -5.36 -13.99
C GLY A 75 25.72 -6.84 -13.74
N ASP A 76 26.16 -7.39 -12.60
CA ASP A 76 25.84 -8.77 -12.21
C ASP A 76 24.32 -8.95 -11.99
N ILE A 77 23.64 -7.96 -11.42
CA ILE A 77 22.18 -7.96 -11.22
C ILE A 77 21.44 -7.95 -12.56
N SER A 78 21.84 -7.09 -13.49
CA SER A 78 21.22 -6.97 -14.81
C SER A 78 21.18 -8.30 -15.58
N SER A 79 22.10 -9.23 -15.29
CA SER A 79 22.16 -10.54 -15.95
C SER A 79 21.22 -11.60 -15.34
N LYS A 80 20.77 -11.41 -14.11
CA LYS A 80 20.04 -12.44 -13.32
C LYS A 80 18.62 -12.06 -12.98
N PHE A 81 18.39 -10.76 -12.81
CA PHE A 81 17.11 -10.19 -12.40
C PHE A 81 16.39 -9.58 -13.60
N PRO A 82 15.06 -9.56 -13.60
CA PRO A 82 14.31 -8.83 -14.62
C PRO A 82 14.58 -7.32 -14.52
N ASN A 83 14.43 -6.62 -15.65
CA ASN A 83 14.52 -5.15 -15.70
C ASN A 83 13.30 -4.45 -15.08
N THR A 84 12.29 -5.20 -14.67
CA THR A 84 11.00 -4.66 -14.19
C THR A 84 10.97 -4.64 -12.66
N GLY A 85 10.70 -3.48 -12.06
CA GLY A 85 10.27 -3.38 -10.66
C GLY A 85 11.13 -2.53 -9.73
N LEU A 86 12.28 -2.00 -10.19
CA LEU A 86 13.10 -1.08 -9.39
C LEU A 86 13.46 0.17 -10.18
N THR A 87 12.87 1.30 -9.82
CA THR A 87 13.28 2.62 -10.34
C THR A 87 14.25 3.27 -9.36
N VAL A 88 15.48 3.50 -9.78
CA VAL A 88 16.47 4.24 -8.98
C VAL A 88 16.40 5.72 -9.39
N THR A 89 16.09 6.58 -8.42
CA THR A 89 15.99 8.02 -8.63
C THR A 89 17.33 8.71 -8.38
N TRP A 90 17.82 9.38 -9.42
CA TRP A 90 18.92 10.34 -9.34
C TRP A 90 18.37 11.76 -9.50
N TYR A 91 19.06 12.76 -8.96
CA TYR A 91 18.77 14.16 -9.24
C TYR A 91 19.94 14.82 -9.95
N GLY A 92 19.65 15.40 -11.11
CA GLY A 92 20.57 16.28 -11.81
C GLY A 92 20.83 17.55 -11.04
N THR A 93 22.10 17.97 -10.98
CA THR A 93 22.55 19.14 -10.22
C THR A 93 23.14 20.23 -11.11
N LEU A 94 22.98 20.12 -12.44
CA LEU A 94 23.45 21.11 -13.42
C LEU A 94 22.59 22.38 -13.45
N GLY A 95 21.28 22.27 -13.16
CA GLY A 95 20.32 23.37 -13.13
C GLY A 95 20.24 24.11 -11.78
N HIS A 96 19.56 25.26 -11.74
CA HIS A 96 19.32 26.00 -10.48
C HIS A 96 18.46 25.24 -9.45
N LYS A 97 17.75 24.19 -9.89
CA LYS A 97 16.98 23.27 -9.04
C LYS A 97 17.33 21.84 -9.41
N PRO A 98 17.39 20.92 -8.43
CA PRO A 98 17.58 19.51 -8.72
C PRO A 98 16.44 18.98 -9.59
N VAL A 99 16.77 18.35 -10.72
CA VAL A 99 15.79 17.73 -11.62
C VAL A 99 15.80 16.24 -11.41
N ARG A 100 14.62 15.64 -11.22
CA ARG A 100 14.49 14.19 -11.01
C ARG A 100 14.77 13.42 -12.30
N CYS A 101 15.64 12.42 -12.22
CA CYS A 101 16.00 11.50 -13.30
C CYS A 101 15.71 10.06 -12.84
N LEU A 102 14.79 9.40 -13.52
CA LEU A 102 14.41 8.02 -13.21
C LEU A 102 15.26 7.06 -14.05
N ALA A 103 16.03 6.19 -13.39
CA ALA A 103 16.63 5.03 -14.02
C ALA A 103 15.71 3.83 -13.79
N SER A 104 15.01 3.43 -14.85
CA SER A 104 14.04 2.34 -14.89
C SER A 104 14.66 0.99 -15.25
N SER A 105 15.85 1.00 -15.87
CA SER A 105 16.62 -0.19 -16.19
C SER A 105 17.98 -0.21 -15.51
N TRP A 106 18.52 -1.42 -15.29
CA TRP A 106 19.85 -1.58 -14.68
C TRP A 106 20.98 -0.99 -15.52
N SER A 107 20.83 -0.96 -16.85
CA SER A 107 21.74 -0.26 -17.76
C SER A 107 21.72 1.27 -17.56
N GLU A 108 20.55 1.86 -17.32
CA GLU A 108 20.44 3.29 -16.98
C GLU A 108 21.07 3.60 -15.62
N VAL A 109 20.95 2.69 -14.65
CA VAL A 109 21.64 2.81 -13.34
C VAL A 109 23.15 2.80 -13.55
N GLN A 110 23.69 1.89 -14.37
CA GLN A 110 25.11 1.87 -14.71
C GLN A 110 25.58 3.17 -15.37
N GLY A 111 24.84 3.69 -16.35
CA GLY A 111 25.16 4.98 -16.98
C GLY A 111 25.16 6.15 -16.00
N SER A 112 24.27 6.13 -15.01
CA SER A 112 24.20 7.14 -13.94
C SER A 112 25.42 7.12 -13.02
N ILE A 113 25.92 5.91 -12.69
CA ILE A 113 27.14 5.73 -11.89
C ILE A 113 28.36 6.27 -12.65
N VAL A 114 28.46 6.02 -13.96
CA VAL A 114 29.55 6.56 -14.78
C VAL A 114 29.49 8.08 -14.86
N HIS A 115 28.30 8.66 -14.98
CA HIS A 115 28.13 10.12 -14.90
C HIS A 115 28.62 10.66 -13.55
N GLN A 116 28.29 9.98 -12.44
CA GLN A 116 28.76 10.36 -11.10
C GLN A 116 30.29 10.29 -10.99
N LEU A 117 30.94 9.29 -11.58
CA LEU A 117 32.40 9.22 -11.71
C LEU A 117 32.97 10.42 -12.48
N GLY A 118 32.29 10.86 -13.55
CA GLY A 118 32.63 12.06 -14.30
C GLY A 118 32.64 13.31 -13.40
N SER A 119 31.59 13.51 -12.61
CA SER A 119 31.50 14.62 -11.65
C SER A 119 32.54 14.51 -10.52
N LEU A 120 32.82 13.29 -10.03
CA LEU A 120 33.85 13.03 -9.02
C LEU A 120 35.26 13.45 -9.49
N TYR A 121 35.66 13.06 -10.70
CA TYR A 121 36.95 13.46 -11.25
C TYR A 121 37.05 14.99 -11.44
N CYS A 122 35.94 15.66 -11.81
CA CYS A 122 35.90 17.12 -11.85
C CYS A 122 36.16 17.74 -10.45
N GLN A 123 35.61 17.16 -9.39
CA GLN A 123 35.84 17.64 -8.02
C GLN A 123 37.27 17.36 -7.54
N LYS A 124 37.86 16.20 -7.88
CA LYS A 124 39.28 15.92 -7.62
C LYS A 124 40.16 16.98 -8.27
N ALA A 125 39.92 17.31 -9.54
CA ALA A 125 40.64 18.36 -10.25
C ALA A 125 40.54 19.74 -9.55
N PHE A 126 39.39 20.06 -8.95
CA PHE A 126 39.17 21.34 -8.28
C PHE A 126 39.87 21.46 -6.91
N LYS A 127 40.02 20.33 -6.18
CA LYS A 127 40.73 20.26 -4.89
C LYS A 127 42.25 20.42 -5.04
N GLU A 128 42.80 20.11 -6.21
CA GLU A 128 44.24 20.25 -6.49
C GLU A 128 44.76 21.70 -6.34
N SER A 129 46.06 21.83 -6.12
CA SER A 129 46.72 23.13 -5.96
C SER A 129 47.03 23.77 -7.32
N GLN A 130 46.66 25.05 -7.46
CA GLN A 130 46.97 25.85 -8.65
C GLN A 130 48.40 26.39 -8.67
N TYR A 131 49.13 26.30 -7.54
CA TYR A 131 50.46 26.87 -7.38
C TYR A 131 51.59 25.87 -7.61
N THR A 132 51.27 24.58 -7.76
CA THR A 132 52.26 23.51 -7.96
C THR A 132 52.13 22.90 -9.35
N ASP A 133 53.27 22.66 -10.01
CA ASP A 133 53.31 22.01 -11.32
C ASP A 133 52.71 20.59 -11.30
N GLU A 134 52.85 19.89 -10.18
CA GLU A 134 52.25 18.58 -9.95
C GLU A 134 50.72 18.67 -9.83
N GLY A 135 50.20 19.66 -9.09
CA GLY A 135 48.77 19.89 -8.94
C GLY A 135 48.10 20.24 -10.28
N ILE A 136 48.75 21.08 -11.11
CA ILE A 136 48.25 21.41 -12.45
C ILE A 136 48.24 20.19 -13.37
N LYS A 137 49.26 19.32 -13.31
CA LYS A 137 49.30 18.07 -14.08
C LYS A 137 48.22 17.09 -13.63
N ALA A 138 48.04 16.92 -12.32
CA ALA A 138 47.02 16.05 -11.74
C ALA A 138 45.61 16.52 -12.13
N ALA A 139 45.32 17.82 -11.95
CA ALA A 139 44.04 18.42 -12.34
C ALA A 139 43.75 18.25 -13.84
N CYS A 140 44.76 18.43 -14.70
CA CYS A 140 44.63 18.17 -16.13
C CYS A 140 44.28 16.69 -16.42
N SER A 141 44.95 15.74 -15.77
CA SER A 141 44.64 14.32 -15.91
C SER A 141 43.21 13.99 -15.48
N TYR A 142 42.74 14.55 -14.36
CA TYR A 142 41.38 14.32 -13.87
C TYR A 142 40.31 14.92 -14.78
N PHE A 143 40.53 16.10 -15.37
CA PHE A 143 39.60 16.64 -16.36
C PHE A 143 39.52 15.78 -17.64
N LYS A 144 40.64 15.19 -18.09
CA LYS A 144 40.64 14.24 -19.21
C LYS A 144 39.83 12.97 -18.91
N LEU A 145 39.97 12.44 -17.69
CA LEU A 145 39.20 11.28 -17.21
C LEU A 145 37.70 11.62 -17.09
N SER A 146 37.37 12.80 -16.58
CA SER A 146 35.99 13.30 -16.50
C SER A 146 35.35 13.39 -17.88
N ALA A 147 36.07 13.93 -18.87
CA ALA A 147 35.61 13.97 -20.26
C ALA A 147 35.35 12.57 -20.84
N GLY A 148 36.22 11.60 -20.56
CA GLY A 148 36.05 10.21 -21.01
C GLY A 148 34.86 9.50 -20.35
N CYS A 149 34.53 9.83 -19.09
CA CYS A 149 33.32 9.32 -18.45
C CYS A 149 32.05 9.79 -19.17
N TYR A 150 31.93 11.09 -19.49
CA TYR A 150 30.76 11.62 -20.18
C TYR A 150 30.61 11.06 -21.61
N GLU A 151 31.72 10.79 -22.30
CA GLU A 151 31.72 10.07 -23.59
C GLU A 151 31.24 8.62 -23.45
N TYR A 152 31.71 7.90 -22.42
CA TYR A 152 31.33 6.50 -22.20
C TYR A 152 29.85 6.33 -21.88
N VAL A 153 29.23 7.26 -21.16
CA VAL A 153 27.78 7.26 -20.87
C VAL A 153 26.95 7.21 -22.16
N GLN A 154 27.38 7.87 -23.23
CA GLN A 154 26.67 7.87 -24.51
C GLN A 154 26.62 6.48 -25.16
N THR A 155 27.62 5.64 -24.91
CA THR A 155 27.69 4.27 -25.46
C THR A 155 26.71 3.29 -24.78
N ILE A 156 26.30 3.59 -23.54
CA ILE A 156 25.39 2.75 -22.74
C ILE A 156 23.92 2.98 -23.13
N GLY A 157 23.59 4.10 -23.78
CA GLY A 157 22.25 4.40 -24.32
C GLY A 157 21.21 4.73 -23.24
N VAL A 158 21.30 5.93 -22.64
CA VAL A 158 20.45 6.35 -21.51
C VAL A 158 19.40 7.38 -21.95
N LEU A 159 18.13 7.19 -21.58
CA LEU A 159 17.02 8.11 -21.86
C LEU A 159 16.67 8.94 -20.61
N GLY A 160 16.99 10.24 -20.61
CA GLY A 160 16.57 11.22 -19.58
C GLY A 160 17.09 12.63 -19.88
N ARG A 161 16.49 13.69 -19.30
CA ARG A 161 16.78 15.10 -19.66
C ARG A 161 18.26 15.51 -19.49
N ASP A 162 18.95 15.05 -18.45
CA ASP A 162 20.38 15.34 -18.24
C ASP A 162 21.32 14.42 -19.03
N TYR A 163 20.78 13.36 -19.64
CA TYR A 163 21.49 12.46 -20.55
C TYR A 163 21.24 12.84 -22.00
N GLU A 164 20.61 13.99 -22.24
CA GLU A 164 20.52 14.53 -23.59
C GLU A 164 21.93 14.61 -24.17
N GLU A 165 22.08 14.12 -25.39
CA GLU A 165 23.38 14.01 -26.05
C GLU A 165 24.09 15.36 -26.08
N THR A 166 23.33 16.45 -26.27
CA THR A 166 23.78 17.85 -26.24
C THR A 166 24.38 18.24 -24.88
N THR A 167 23.73 17.89 -23.77
CA THR A 167 24.21 18.16 -22.41
C THR A 167 25.51 17.42 -22.11
N LEU A 168 25.59 16.12 -22.46
CA LEU A 168 26.80 15.32 -22.27
C LEU A 168 27.96 15.81 -23.14
N GLN A 169 27.69 16.20 -24.39
CA GLN A 169 28.69 16.81 -25.28
C GLN A 169 29.17 18.16 -24.73
N CYS A 170 28.28 18.99 -24.19
CA CYS A 170 28.65 20.23 -23.53
C CYS A 170 29.62 19.97 -22.35
N LEU A 171 29.31 19.03 -21.47
CA LEU A 171 30.17 18.67 -20.34
C LEU A 171 31.52 18.10 -20.79
N GLN A 172 31.53 17.23 -21.79
CA GLN A 172 32.76 16.69 -22.38
C GLN A 172 33.68 17.82 -22.89
N TRP A 173 33.13 18.73 -23.71
CA TRP A 173 33.90 19.86 -24.25
C TRP A 173 34.33 20.85 -23.19
N LEU A 174 33.51 21.08 -22.15
CA LEU A 174 33.87 21.90 -21.00
C LEU A 174 35.09 21.33 -20.26
N MET A 175 35.06 20.04 -19.91
CA MET A 175 36.17 19.39 -19.20
C MET A 175 37.46 19.45 -20.04
N LEU A 176 37.37 19.23 -21.35
CA LEU A 176 38.52 19.36 -22.27
C LEU A 176 39.02 20.82 -22.36
N ALA A 177 38.12 21.80 -22.42
CA ALA A 177 38.50 23.22 -22.43
C ALA A 177 39.26 23.62 -21.16
N GLN A 178 38.79 23.16 -19.99
CA GLN A 178 39.44 23.40 -18.70
C GLN A 178 40.80 22.68 -18.59
N ALA A 179 40.91 21.46 -19.09
CA ALA A 179 42.19 20.75 -19.16
C ALA A 179 43.19 21.50 -20.06
N GLN A 180 42.74 21.97 -21.23
CA GLN A 180 43.57 22.75 -22.15
C GLN A 180 43.96 24.11 -21.53
N GLU A 181 43.07 24.77 -20.79
CA GLU A 181 43.34 26.00 -20.04
C GLU A 181 44.47 25.79 -19.01
N LEU A 182 44.48 24.66 -18.30
CA LEU A 182 45.56 24.31 -17.38
C LEU A 182 46.90 24.11 -18.10
N THR A 183 46.90 23.49 -19.29
CA THR A 183 48.13 23.37 -20.10
C THR A 183 48.66 24.74 -20.55
N TRP A 184 47.76 25.68 -20.85
CA TRP A 184 48.13 27.05 -21.19
C TRP A 184 48.66 27.82 -19.97
N ASN A 185 48.02 27.70 -18.80
CA ASN A 185 48.50 28.31 -17.55
C ASN A 185 49.93 27.85 -17.22
N LYS A 186 50.21 26.55 -17.39
CA LYS A 186 51.54 25.99 -17.25
C LYS A 186 52.54 26.49 -18.28
N ALA A 187 52.09 26.73 -19.52
CA ALA A 187 52.96 27.30 -20.56
C ALA A 187 53.35 28.75 -20.26
N ILE A 188 52.48 29.51 -19.57
CA ILE A 188 52.76 30.89 -19.15
C ILE A 188 53.71 30.95 -17.96
N SER A 189 53.58 30.06 -16.99
CA SER A 189 54.48 30.02 -15.83
C SER A 189 55.92 29.63 -16.22
N ASN A 190 56.09 28.95 -17.36
CA ASN A 190 57.40 28.58 -17.87
C ASN A 190 58.04 29.71 -18.70
N ILE A 191 59.05 30.36 -18.12
CA ILE A 191 59.80 31.48 -18.71
C ILE A 191 60.44 31.12 -20.07
N SER A 192 60.73 29.84 -20.33
CA SER A 192 61.39 29.39 -21.58
C SER A 192 60.47 29.20 -22.79
N MET A 193 59.14 29.32 -22.61
CA MET A 193 58.18 29.05 -23.68
C MET A 193 58.03 30.23 -24.66
N LYS A 194 57.98 29.93 -25.96
CA LYS A 194 57.81 30.96 -27.00
C LYS A 194 56.38 31.51 -26.99
N ASN A 195 56.23 32.84 -27.14
CA ASN A 195 54.93 33.51 -27.23
C ASN A 195 54.03 32.96 -28.35
N THR A 196 54.62 32.46 -29.46
CA THR A 196 53.88 31.80 -30.54
C THR A 196 53.20 30.51 -30.09
N VAL A 197 53.85 29.71 -29.25
CA VAL A 197 53.27 28.47 -28.69
C VAL A 197 52.16 28.82 -27.71
N ILE A 198 52.38 29.82 -26.84
CA ILE A 198 51.39 30.29 -25.87
C ILE A 198 50.13 30.82 -26.60
N ALA A 199 50.30 31.56 -27.70
CA ALA A 199 49.18 32.05 -28.52
C ALA A 199 48.37 30.90 -29.15
N ARG A 200 49.05 29.88 -29.68
CA ARG A 200 48.41 28.69 -30.27
C ARG A 200 47.70 27.81 -29.24
N LEU A 201 48.22 27.73 -28.02
CA LEU A 201 47.52 27.06 -26.93
C LEU A 201 46.28 27.86 -26.50
N SER A 202 46.41 29.18 -26.40
CA SER A 202 45.33 30.10 -26.01
C SER A 202 44.15 30.06 -26.99
N ILE A 203 44.40 30.14 -28.29
CA ILE A 203 43.32 30.08 -29.29
C ILE A 203 42.61 28.72 -29.26
N LYS A 204 43.34 27.64 -28.96
CA LYS A 204 42.72 26.31 -28.84
C LYS A 204 41.77 26.22 -27.64
N VAL A 205 42.11 26.85 -26.52
CA VAL A 205 41.20 26.99 -25.36
C VAL A 205 39.93 27.72 -25.79
N SER A 206 40.07 28.81 -26.55
CA SER A 206 38.92 29.55 -27.08
C SER A 206 38.02 28.70 -28.00
N GLU A 207 38.61 27.90 -28.89
CA GLU A 207 37.86 26.97 -29.74
C GLU A 207 37.08 25.93 -28.93
N MET A 208 37.71 25.34 -27.89
CA MET A 208 37.05 24.32 -27.06
C MET A 208 35.90 24.90 -26.24
N TYR A 209 36.05 26.11 -25.67
CA TYR A 209 34.93 26.80 -25.04
C TYR A 209 33.85 27.23 -26.04
N ALA A 210 34.20 27.47 -27.31
CA ALA A 210 33.21 27.74 -28.35
C ALA A 210 32.39 26.49 -28.70
N ASN A 211 33.01 25.32 -28.75
CA ASN A 211 32.30 24.05 -28.93
C ASN A 211 31.38 23.76 -27.74
N ALA A 212 31.88 23.93 -26.50
CA ALA A 212 31.05 23.79 -25.30
C ALA A 212 29.84 24.73 -25.34
N LEU A 213 30.04 25.99 -25.77
CA LEU A 213 28.97 26.97 -25.90
C LEU A 213 27.91 26.57 -26.95
N GLU A 214 28.31 26.00 -28.09
CA GLU A 214 27.35 25.56 -29.12
C GLU A 214 26.37 24.51 -28.58
N PHE A 215 26.86 23.56 -27.79
CA PHE A 215 26.03 22.54 -27.17
C PHE A 215 25.26 23.08 -25.95
N ALA A 216 25.84 24.03 -25.20
CA ALA A 216 25.18 24.69 -24.08
C ALA A 216 23.97 25.51 -24.51
N ASP A 217 24.06 26.25 -25.63
CA ASP A 217 22.93 27.05 -26.16
C ASP A 217 21.78 26.16 -26.69
N LYS A 218 22.03 24.86 -26.94
CA LYS A 218 21.02 23.87 -27.37
C LYS A 218 20.46 23.03 -26.22
N SER A 219 21.07 23.08 -25.04
CA SER A 219 20.71 22.25 -23.89
C SER A 219 19.85 23.05 -22.91
N ASP A 220 18.74 22.47 -22.48
CA ASP A 220 17.84 23.07 -21.48
C ASP A 220 18.37 22.92 -20.03
N SER A 221 19.38 22.06 -19.81
CA SER A 221 19.90 21.73 -18.47
C SER A 221 21.05 22.63 -17.99
N ILE A 222 21.73 23.35 -18.89
CA ILE A 222 22.89 24.20 -18.55
C ILE A 222 22.44 25.61 -18.14
N ILE A 223 22.89 26.06 -16.96
CA ILE A 223 22.52 27.38 -16.44
C ILE A 223 23.17 28.54 -17.22
N LEU A 224 22.45 29.67 -17.25
CA LEU A 224 22.86 30.89 -17.95
C LEU A 224 24.22 31.43 -17.47
N ASP A 225 24.54 31.23 -16.18
CA ASP A 225 25.81 31.64 -15.58
C ASP A 225 27.01 30.96 -16.26
N TRP A 226 26.88 29.66 -16.57
CA TRP A 226 27.91 28.89 -17.26
C TRP A 226 28.03 29.33 -18.72
N ILE A 227 26.89 29.55 -19.39
CA ILE A 227 26.83 30.07 -20.77
C ILE A 227 27.54 31.42 -20.86
N ASN A 228 27.26 32.34 -19.93
CA ASN A 228 27.92 33.64 -19.87
C ASN A 228 29.42 33.49 -19.57
N GLN A 229 29.81 32.57 -18.69
CA GLN A 229 31.21 32.26 -18.42
C GLN A 229 31.92 31.67 -19.65
N PHE A 230 31.28 30.84 -20.46
CA PHE A 230 31.83 30.35 -21.74
C PHE A 230 32.03 31.49 -22.72
N LYS A 231 31.04 32.39 -22.86
CA LYS A 231 31.14 33.58 -23.71
C LYS A 231 32.30 34.47 -23.29
N VAL A 232 32.47 34.70 -21.98
CA VAL A 232 33.60 35.47 -21.44
C VAL A 232 34.92 34.76 -21.69
N LYS A 233 35.06 33.48 -21.34
CA LYS A 233 36.31 32.72 -21.50
C LYS A 233 36.74 32.58 -22.96
N LYS A 234 35.81 32.27 -23.87
CA LYS A 234 36.05 32.26 -25.32
C LYS A 234 36.70 33.56 -25.78
N ARG A 235 36.11 34.70 -25.42
CA ARG A 235 36.60 36.03 -25.83
C ARG A 235 37.88 36.43 -25.10
N HIS A 236 38.02 36.07 -23.83
CA HIS A 236 39.24 36.29 -23.05
C HIS A 236 40.44 35.56 -23.68
N PHE A 237 40.32 34.27 -23.99
CA PHE A 237 41.41 33.50 -24.60
C PHE A 237 41.68 33.91 -26.05
N SER A 238 40.65 34.35 -26.79
CA SER A 238 40.86 35.01 -28.09
C SER A 238 41.70 36.29 -27.94
N ALA A 239 41.37 37.16 -26.98
CA ALA A 239 42.13 38.38 -26.70
C ALA A 239 43.57 38.08 -26.24
N ALA A 240 43.75 37.09 -25.38
CA ALA A 240 45.07 36.67 -24.90
C ALA A 240 45.95 36.12 -26.03
N ALA A 241 45.38 35.35 -26.97
CA ALA A 241 46.09 34.89 -28.17
C ALA A 241 46.57 36.08 -29.03
N GLN A 242 45.68 37.03 -29.31
CA GLN A 242 46.03 38.22 -30.10
C GLN A 242 47.05 39.12 -29.40
N TYR A 243 46.93 39.29 -28.08
CA TYR A 243 47.91 40.00 -27.27
C TYR A 243 49.30 39.37 -27.38
N ARG A 244 49.41 38.04 -27.29
CA ARG A 244 50.70 37.33 -27.44
C ARG A 244 51.26 37.47 -28.86
N MET A 245 50.42 37.46 -29.90
CA MET A 245 50.85 37.71 -31.28
C MET A 245 51.32 39.16 -31.50
N SER A 246 50.78 40.12 -30.75
CA SER A 246 51.30 41.49 -30.78
C SER A 246 52.72 41.59 -30.26
N ILE A 247 53.06 40.82 -29.22
CA ILE A 247 54.44 40.74 -28.68
C ILE A 247 55.36 40.11 -29.72
N VAL A 248 54.93 39.03 -30.39
CA VAL A 248 55.71 38.42 -31.48
C VAL A 248 55.93 39.40 -32.63
N SER A 249 54.92 40.21 -32.96
CA SER A 249 55.03 41.23 -34.01
C SER A 249 55.94 42.39 -33.61
N LEU A 250 55.96 42.75 -32.31
CA LEU A 250 56.90 43.72 -31.74
C LEU A 250 58.33 43.20 -31.85
N ASP A 251 58.57 41.94 -31.44
CA ASP A 251 59.88 41.28 -31.52
C ASP A 251 60.37 41.17 -32.98
N ALA A 252 59.45 41.05 -33.94
CA ALA A 252 59.72 41.03 -35.38
C ALA A 252 59.81 42.42 -36.04
N PHE A 253 59.67 43.51 -35.26
CA PHE A 253 59.63 44.90 -35.73
C PHE A 253 58.48 45.22 -36.72
N GLU A 254 57.40 44.43 -36.69
CA GLU A 254 56.20 44.60 -37.52
C GLU A 254 55.14 45.46 -36.81
N TYR A 255 55.47 46.73 -36.53
CA TYR A 255 54.67 47.63 -35.68
C TYR A 255 53.22 47.85 -36.16
N GLY A 256 52.97 47.87 -37.47
CA GLY A 256 51.62 47.98 -38.04
C GLY A 256 50.75 46.77 -37.67
N LYS A 257 51.30 45.55 -37.75
CA LYS A 257 50.62 44.31 -37.35
C LYS A 257 50.45 44.22 -35.84
N GLN A 258 51.44 44.67 -35.06
CA GLN A 258 51.33 44.77 -33.60
C GLN A 258 50.11 45.60 -33.19
N VAL A 259 49.91 46.78 -33.78
CA VAL A 259 48.75 47.64 -33.51
C VAL A 259 47.45 46.97 -33.96
N ALA A 260 47.44 46.27 -35.10
CA ALA A 260 46.27 45.54 -35.58
C ALA A 260 45.85 44.42 -34.61
N TYR A 261 46.81 43.61 -34.12
CA TYR A 261 46.56 42.57 -33.14
C TYR A 261 46.07 43.12 -31.79
N LEU A 262 46.62 44.24 -31.31
CA LEU A 262 46.16 44.88 -30.07
C LEU A 262 44.77 45.53 -30.20
N LYS A 263 44.44 46.09 -31.37
CA LYS A 263 43.08 46.60 -31.65
C LYS A 263 42.06 45.47 -31.58
N GLU A 264 42.37 44.32 -32.18
CA GLU A 264 41.49 43.16 -32.12
C GLU A 264 41.39 42.59 -30.69
N ALA A 265 42.51 42.49 -29.97
CA ALA A 265 42.51 42.08 -28.57
C ALA A 265 41.63 42.99 -27.70
N SER A 266 41.70 44.30 -27.90
CA SER A 266 40.86 45.29 -27.20
C SER A 266 39.37 45.15 -27.57
N SER A 267 39.08 44.84 -28.83
CA SER A 267 37.72 44.52 -29.30
C SER A 267 37.16 43.30 -28.57
N PHE A 268 37.90 42.19 -28.53
CA PHE A 268 37.47 40.98 -27.81
C PHE A 268 37.31 41.20 -26.30
N CYS A 269 38.19 41.98 -25.66
CA CYS A 269 38.02 42.37 -24.25
C CYS A 269 36.74 43.18 -24.03
N SER A 270 36.40 44.08 -24.96
CA SER A 270 35.17 44.88 -24.92
C SER A 270 33.92 44.03 -25.14
N GLU A 271 33.98 43.05 -26.05
CA GLU A 271 32.90 42.07 -26.27
C GLU A 271 32.69 41.16 -25.06
N ALA A 272 33.78 40.65 -24.46
CA ALA A 272 33.72 39.88 -23.22
C ALA A 272 33.07 40.70 -22.10
N GLY A 273 33.30 42.02 -22.08
CA GLY A 273 32.69 42.96 -21.16
C GLY A 273 31.16 42.99 -21.17
N LYS A 274 30.52 42.65 -22.29
CA LYS A 274 29.05 42.63 -22.42
C LYS A 274 28.40 41.51 -21.60
N TYR A 275 29.13 40.41 -21.36
CA TYR A 275 28.63 39.21 -20.70
C TYR A 275 29.08 39.09 -19.23
N LYS A 276 29.49 40.19 -18.58
CA LYS A 276 29.98 40.20 -17.19
C LYS A 276 28.90 39.94 -16.13
N ARG A 277 27.61 39.99 -16.49
CA ARG A 277 26.51 39.73 -15.55
C ARG A 277 26.45 38.23 -15.23
N TYR A 278 26.35 37.89 -13.94
CA TYR A 278 26.24 36.50 -13.47
C TYR A 278 27.42 35.61 -13.86
N VAL A 279 28.65 36.16 -13.85
CA VAL A 279 29.90 35.41 -14.05
C VAL A 279 30.73 35.45 -12.77
N ASN A 280 31.46 34.37 -12.49
CA ASN A 280 32.34 34.27 -11.33
C ASN A 280 33.31 35.47 -11.24
N ALA A 281 33.41 36.06 -10.03
CA ALA A 281 34.21 37.25 -9.77
C ALA A 281 35.67 37.11 -10.19
N ALA A 282 36.26 35.93 -10.01
CA ALA A 282 37.67 35.69 -10.33
C ALA A 282 37.94 35.70 -11.85
N VAL A 283 36.97 35.27 -12.66
CA VAL A 283 37.03 35.37 -14.14
C VAL A 283 36.89 36.82 -14.60
N ILE A 284 36.07 37.61 -13.89
CA ILE A 284 35.89 39.04 -14.18
C ILE A 284 37.17 39.83 -13.81
N GLU A 285 37.79 39.52 -12.68
CA GLU A 285 39.05 40.13 -12.25
C GLU A 285 40.17 39.88 -13.27
N ASP A 286 40.31 38.64 -13.73
CA ASP A 286 41.29 38.25 -14.75
C ASP A 286 41.03 38.99 -16.09
N LEU A 287 39.77 39.08 -16.52
CA LEU A 287 39.40 39.86 -17.70
C LEU A 287 39.72 41.36 -17.54
N GLN A 288 39.50 41.95 -16.37
CA GLN A 288 39.82 43.36 -16.10
C GLN A 288 41.34 43.60 -16.13
N GLY A 289 42.11 42.67 -15.57
CA GLY A 289 43.58 42.68 -15.66
C GLY A 289 44.06 42.67 -17.11
N LEU A 290 43.58 41.70 -17.91
CA LEU A 290 43.92 41.63 -19.34
C LEU A 290 43.48 42.87 -20.11
N THR A 291 42.28 43.39 -19.84
CA THR A 291 41.75 44.59 -20.52
C THR A 291 42.63 45.82 -20.26
N THR A 292 43.10 45.97 -19.02
CA THR A 292 43.98 47.08 -18.63
C THR A 292 45.32 46.98 -19.37
N MET A 293 45.93 45.80 -19.33
CA MET A 293 47.20 45.51 -20.03
C MET A 293 47.11 45.75 -21.54
N VAL A 294 46.07 45.24 -22.20
CA VAL A 294 45.87 45.39 -23.65
C VAL A 294 45.67 46.87 -24.02
N ASN A 295 44.89 47.63 -23.24
CA ASN A 295 44.62 49.03 -23.56
C ASN A 295 45.83 49.94 -23.30
N GLU A 296 46.62 49.68 -22.26
CA GLU A 296 47.86 50.43 -22.00
C GLU A 296 48.90 50.18 -23.08
N THR A 297 49.12 48.91 -23.43
CA THR A 297 50.04 48.53 -24.52
C THR A 297 49.56 49.03 -25.88
N LEU A 298 48.25 49.00 -26.16
CA LEU A 298 47.68 49.56 -27.38
C LEU A 298 47.92 51.06 -27.50
N ARG A 299 47.69 51.83 -26.42
CA ARG A 299 47.92 53.29 -26.43
C ARG A 299 49.39 53.61 -26.69
N SER A 300 50.31 52.87 -26.08
CA SER A 300 51.75 53.05 -26.31
C SER A 300 52.12 52.71 -27.76
N ALA A 301 51.74 51.52 -28.23
CA ALA A 301 52.07 51.05 -29.57
C ALA A 301 51.45 51.93 -30.67
N GLN A 302 50.22 52.42 -30.49
CA GLN A 302 49.59 53.38 -31.39
C GLN A 302 50.35 54.70 -31.41
N LYS A 303 50.67 55.26 -30.24
CA LYS A 303 51.45 56.50 -30.15
C LYS A 303 52.82 56.38 -30.81
N ASP A 304 53.52 55.28 -30.59
CA ASP A 304 54.84 55.05 -31.19
C ASP A 304 54.74 54.81 -32.70
N ASN A 305 53.72 54.11 -33.18
CA ASN A 305 53.50 53.94 -34.62
C ASN A 305 53.05 55.23 -35.31
N ASP A 306 52.21 56.06 -34.67
CA ASP A 306 51.71 57.31 -35.25
C ASP A 306 52.76 58.43 -35.22
N LEU A 307 53.72 58.41 -34.29
CA LEU A 307 54.76 59.43 -34.15
C LEU A 307 56.13 59.02 -34.67
N VAL A 308 56.51 57.74 -34.59
CA VAL A 308 57.88 57.26 -34.85
C VAL A 308 57.94 56.35 -36.08
N TYR A 309 57.15 55.27 -36.12
CA TYR A 309 57.35 54.20 -37.11
C TYR A 309 56.55 54.35 -38.41
N LEU A 310 55.39 55.02 -38.34
CA LEU A 310 54.48 55.33 -39.45
C LEU A 310 54.15 54.13 -40.36
N LYS A 311 54.04 52.93 -39.79
CA LYS A 311 53.71 51.71 -40.54
C LYS A 311 52.19 51.62 -40.76
N PRO A 312 51.73 51.24 -41.97
CA PRO A 312 50.31 51.05 -42.21
C PRO A 312 49.76 49.91 -41.34
N VAL A 313 48.61 50.15 -40.71
CA VAL A 313 47.93 49.15 -39.88
C VAL A 313 47.05 48.30 -40.81
N PRO A 314 47.36 47.01 -41.01
CA PRO A 314 46.54 46.12 -41.85
C PRO A 314 45.18 45.87 -41.20
N ASN A 315 44.19 45.50 -42.01
CA ASN A 315 42.90 45.04 -41.49
C ASN A 315 43.06 43.65 -40.86
N PHE A 316 42.18 43.30 -39.91
CA PHE A 316 42.24 42.02 -39.22
C PHE A 316 42.16 40.81 -40.17
N GLN A 317 41.39 40.91 -41.25
CA GLN A 317 41.24 39.85 -42.25
C GLN A 317 42.53 39.55 -43.02
N ASP A 318 43.46 40.51 -43.08
CA ASP A 318 44.73 40.37 -43.78
C ASP A 318 45.83 39.78 -42.88
N LEU A 319 45.54 39.52 -41.60
CA LEU A 319 46.49 38.93 -40.66
C LEU A 319 46.51 37.40 -40.77
N PRO A 320 47.69 36.75 -40.58
CA PRO A 320 47.77 35.29 -40.56
C PRO A 320 46.88 34.67 -39.46
N PRO A 321 46.09 33.62 -39.77
CA PRO A 321 45.28 32.94 -38.77
C PRO A 321 46.15 32.20 -37.76
N ILE A 322 45.75 32.25 -36.48
CA ILE A 322 46.43 31.54 -35.40
C ILE A 322 45.88 30.12 -35.34
N ASN A 323 46.66 29.13 -35.79
CA ASN A 323 46.26 27.72 -35.76
C ASN A 323 46.46 27.11 -34.36
N GLY A 324 45.36 26.74 -33.70
CA GLY A 324 45.36 26.13 -32.37
C GLY A 324 46.09 24.78 -32.30
N VAL A 325 46.63 24.43 -31.13
CA VAL A 325 47.24 23.12 -30.85
C VAL A 325 46.56 22.49 -29.64
N SER A 326 45.98 21.29 -29.82
CA SER A 326 45.40 20.52 -28.72
C SER A 326 46.49 19.72 -28.00
N MET A 327 46.52 19.81 -26.67
CA MET A 327 47.40 18.99 -25.82
C MET A 327 46.60 17.95 -25.03
N VAL A 328 45.28 17.92 -25.21
CA VAL A 328 44.33 17.10 -24.44
C VAL A 328 43.38 16.33 -25.34
N ASN A 329 42.94 15.18 -24.84
CA ASN A 329 41.97 14.25 -25.43
C ASN A 329 41.19 13.60 -24.28
N ALA A 330 39.97 13.13 -24.56
CA ALA A 330 39.18 12.39 -23.58
C ALA A 330 39.81 11.01 -23.34
N GLU A 331 39.84 10.57 -22.07
CA GLU A 331 40.42 9.28 -21.67
C GLU A 331 39.40 8.51 -20.82
N VAL A 332 38.97 7.34 -21.28
CA VAL A 332 38.06 6.49 -20.49
C VAL A 332 38.86 5.79 -19.38
N PRO A 333 38.40 5.83 -18.11
CA PRO A 333 39.07 5.13 -17.02
C PRO A 333 39.23 3.62 -17.28
N LYS A 334 40.45 3.10 -17.15
CA LYS A 334 40.77 1.67 -17.41
C LYS A 334 39.93 0.70 -16.55
N ARG A 335 39.64 1.08 -15.30
CA ARG A 335 38.86 0.29 -14.34
C ARG A 335 37.40 0.06 -14.75
N LEU A 336 36.88 0.77 -15.75
CA LEU A 336 35.55 0.48 -16.33
C LEU A 336 35.55 -0.78 -17.23
N HIS A 337 36.71 -1.12 -17.79
CA HIS A 337 36.88 -2.27 -18.69
C HIS A 337 37.50 -3.48 -17.97
N GLU A 338 38.29 -3.24 -16.91
CA GLU A 338 38.97 -4.27 -16.13
C GLU A 338 38.40 -4.35 -14.71
N ARG A 339 37.76 -5.48 -14.36
CA ARG A 339 37.07 -5.71 -13.08
C ARG A 339 37.98 -5.73 -11.85
N GLY A 340 39.27 -6.02 -12.03
CA GLY A 340 40.22 -6.18 -10.93
C GLY A 340 39.77 -7.26 -9.92
N ASP A 341 40.03 -7.03 -8.62
CA ASP A 341 39.76 -7.96 -7.51
C ASP A 341 38.30 -7.95 -7.00
N ILE A 342 37.35 -7.37 -7.74
CA ILE A 342 35.96 -7.21 -7.28
C ILE A 342 35.16 -8.52 -7.47
N PRO A 343 34.68 -9.19 -6.41
CA PRO A 343 34.01 -10.50 -6.52
C PRO A 343 32.63 -10.42 -7.20
N LYS A 344 32.23 -11.52 -7.86
CA LYS A 344 30.97 -11.67 -8.60
C LYS A 344 29.78 -11.92 -7.68
N ALA A 345 28.74 -11.08 -7.79
CA ALA A 345 27.55 -11.17 -6.95
C ALA A 345 26.55 -12.24 -7.45
N PHE A 346 25.79 -12.81 -6.53
CA PHE A 346 24.69 -13.77 -6.75
C PHE A 346 25.10 -15.05 -7.49
N ALA A 347 26.35 -15.52 -7.37
CA ALA A 347 26.91 -16.60 -8.20
C ALA A 347 26.06 -17.89 -8.23
N THR A 348 25.35 -18.19 -7.15
CA THR A 348 24.51 -19.40 -6.97
C THR A 348 23.02 -19.20 -7.31
N LEU A 349 22.60 -17.99 -7.70
CA LEU A 349 21.21 -17.68 -8.08
C LEU A 349 20.92 -18.10 -9.52
N LEU A 350 19.86 -18.86 -9.73
CA LEU A 350 19.41 -19.27 -11.06
C LEU A 350 18.84 -18.08 -11.84
N PRO A 351 19.07 -17.96 -13.16
CA PRO A 351 18.49 -16.89 -13.96
C PRO A 351 16.95 -16.96 -14.04
N PHE A 352 16.29 -15.80 -14.03
CA PHE A 352 14.84 -15.67 -14.06
C PHE A 352 14.15 -16.41 -15.23
N ALA A 353 14.75 -16.42 -16.42
CA ALA A 353 14.19 -17.08 -17.60
C ALA A 353 13.94 -18.59 -17.41
N ILE A 354 14.76 -19.28 -16.61
CA ILE A 354 14.60 -20.73 -16.33
C ILE A 354 13.41 -20.98 -15.40
N ILE A 355 13.14 -20.05 -14.48
CA ILE A 355 12.04 -20.17 -13.53
C ILE A 355 10.69 -20.01 -14.23
N GLN A 356 10.59 -19.06 -15.17
CA GLN A 356 9.38 -18.87 -15.97
C GLN A 356 9.00 -20.15 -16.75
N VAL A 357 9.98 -20.82 -17.36
CA VAL A 357 9.75 -22.10 -18.06
C VAL A 357 9.29 -23.19 -17.09
N ALA A 358 9.90 -23.26 -15.90
CA ALA A 358 9.52 -24.26 -14.90
C ALA A 358 8.09 -24.08 -14.38
N GLN A 359 7.63 -22.83 -14.24
CA GLN A 359 6.24 -22.53 -13.86
C GLN A 359 5.26 -22.91 -14.98
N ALA A 360 5.54 -22.54 -16.22
CA ALA A 360 4.70 -22.88 -17.37
C ALA A 360 4.53 -24.41 -17.51
N PHE A 361 5.58 -25.20 -17.28
CA PHE A 361 5.50 -26.66 -17.32
C PHE A 361 4.71 -27.26 -16.15
N LYS A 362 4.71 -26.63 -14.98
CA LYS A 362 3.87 -27.05 -13.84
C LYS A 362 2.38 -26.90 -14.17
N GLU A 363 1.97 -25.74 -14.68
CA GLU A 363 0.57 -25.49 -15.05
C GLU A 363 0.07 -26.49 -16.10
N ARG A 364 0.88 -26.71 -17.14
CA ARG A 364 0.60 -27.70 -18.18
C ARG A 364 0.44 -29.11 -17.61
N TYR A 365 1.25 -29.48 -16.62
CA TYR A 365 1.18 -30.79 -15.96
C TYR A 365 -0.10 -30.95 -15.11
N GLU A 366 -0.49 -29.94 -14.34
CA GLU A 366 -1.73 -29.96 -13.56
C GLU A 366 -2.97 -30.07 -14.46
N GLN A 367 -2.96 -29.35 -15.59
CA GLN A 367 -4.01 -29.44 -16.60
C GLN A 367 -4.12 -30.86 -17.19
N PHE A 368 -2.99 -31.51 -17.48
CA PHE A 368 -2.97 -32.89 -17.96
C PHE A 368 -3.63 -33.85 -16.97
N ILE A 369 -3.33 -33.76 -15.68
CA ILE A 369 -3.92 -34.63 -14.64
C ILE A 369 -5.43 -34.42 -14.52
N SER A 370 -5.89 -33.16 -14.55
CA SER A 370 -7.31 -32.83 -14.48
C SER A 370 -8.10 -33.39 -15.68
N GLN A 371 -7.62 -33.16 -16.90
CA GLN A 371 -8.30 -33.57 -18.13
C GLN A 371 -8.28 -35.09 -18.34
N SER A 372 -7.17 -35.74 -17.96
CA SER A 372 -6.97 -37.17 -18.27
C SER A 372 -7.62 -38.11 -17.26
N PHE A 373 -7.83 -37.67 -16.01
CA PHE A 373 -8.25 -38.56 -14.92
C PHE A 373 -9.47 -38.09 -14.13
N HIS A 374 -9.46 -36.85 -13.61
CA HIS A 374 -10.56 -36.35 -12.77
C HIS A 374 -11.88 -36.28 -13.52
N ILE A 375 -11.90 -35.55 -14.65
CA ILE A 375 -13.12 -35.35 -15.45
C ILE A 375 -13.72 -36.68 -15.95
N PRO A 376 -12.94 -37.61 -16.54
CA PRO A 376 -13.53 -38.85 -17.06
C PRO A 376 -14.06 -39.81 -15.99
N VAL A 377 -13.43 -39.90 -14.81
CA VAL A 377 -13.88 -40.80 -13.72
C VAL A 377 -15.17 -40.29 -13.07
N GLU A 378 -15.29 -38.97 -12.88
CA GLU A 378 -16.54 -38.35 -12.41
C GLU A 378 -17.68 -38.56 -13.41
N ALA A 379 -17.40 -38.42 -14.72
CA ALA A 379 -18.37 -38.67 -15.77
C ALA A 379 -18.89 -40.13 -15.77
N LEU A 380 -18.00 -41.12 -15.60
CA LEU A 380 -18.40 -42.54 -15.48
C LEU A 380 -19.36 -42.78 -14.31
N THR A 381 -19.13 -42.11 -13.18
CA THR A 381 -19.98 -42.24 -11.98
C THR A 381 -21.36 -41.64 -12.22
N ARG A 382 -21.44 -40.44 -12.82
CA ARG A 382 -22.72 -39.83 -13.20
C ARG A 382 -23.51 -40.67 -14.19
N MET A 383 -22.85 -41.27 -15.19
CA MET A 383 -23.51 -42.14 -16.17
C MET A 383 -24.11 -43.39 -15.51
N LEU A 384 -23.41 -44.01 -14.56
CA LEU A 384 -23.91 -45.20 -13.86
C LEU A 384 -25.15 -44.88 -13.00
N VAL A 385 -25.10 -43.78 -12.24
CA VAL A 385 -26.24 -43.34 -11.42
C VAL A 385 -27.46 -43.04 -12.30
N LYS A 386 -27.27 -42.28 -13.38
CA LYS A 386 -28.34 -41.99 -14.35
C LYS A 386 -28.94 -43.25 -14.95
N PHE A 387 -28.11 -44.21 -15.35
CA PHE A 387 -28.55 -45.48 -15.92
C PHE A 387 -29.45 -46.26 -14.94
N LEU A 388 -29.13 -46.28 -13.65
CA LEU A 388 -29.95 -46.95 -12.64
C LEU A 388 -31.32 -46.26 -12.47
N THR A 389 -31.34 -44.93 -12.43
CA THR A 389 -32.58 -44.13 -12.33
C THR A 389 -33.48 -44.32 -13.55
N ASP A 390 -32.92 -44.28 -14.76
CA ASP A 390 -33.66 -44.48 -16.03
C ASP A 390 -34.30 -45.88 -16.13
N ASN A 391 -33.84 -46.84 -15.33
CA ASN A 391 -34.33 -48.22 -15.28
C ASN A 391 -35.25 -48.53 -14.07
N ASP A 392 -35.69 -47.51 -13.32
CA ASP A 392 -36.54 -47.63 -12.12
C ASP A 392 -35.93 -48.45 -10.97
N LEU A 393 -34.60 -48.48 -10.86
CA LEU A 393 -33.88 -49.25 -9.84
C LEU A 393 -33.22 -48.29 -8.83
N PRO A 394 -33.42 -48.48 -7.50
CA PRO A 394 -34.00 -49.65 -6.82
C PRO A 394 -35.51 -49.59 -6.50
N ALA A 395 -36.21 -48.47 -6.76
CA ALA A 395 -37.63 -48.28 -6.37
C ALA A 395 -38.58 -49.43 -6.77
N SER A 396 -38.40 -50.00 -7.96
CA SER A 396 -39.26 -51.07 -8.48
C SER A 396 -39.16 -52.38 -7.70
N ILE A 397 -38.01 -52.67 -7.09
CA ILE A 397 -37.79 -53.84 -6.22
C ILE A 397 -38.41 -53.63 -4.84
N ASP A 398 -38.22 -52.43 -4.27
CA ASP A 398 -38.65 -52.15 -2.90
C ASP A 398 -40.17 -52.02 -2.76
N THR A 399 -40.88 -51.68 -3.84
CA THR A 399 -42.35 -51.61 -3.89
C THR A 399 -43.04 -52.96 -3.63
N LEU A 400 -42.40 -54.07 -3.99
CA LEU A 400 -42.98 -55.42 -3.92
C LEU A 400 -42.80 -56.09 -2.55
N GLN A 401 -41.72 -55.78 -1.81
CA GLN A 401 -41.40 -56.47 -0.55
C GLN A 401 -41.88 -55.74 0.70
N LYS A 402 -42.07 -54.41 0.64
CA LYS A 402 -42.47 -53.56 1.77
C LYS A 402 -43.80 -52.82 1.49
N PRO A 403 -44.95 -53.54 1.49
CA PRO A 403 -46.26 -52.97 1.15
C PRO A 403 -46.80 -52.00 2.22
N GLU A 404 -46.40 -52.18 3.49
CA GLU A 404 -46.84 -51.33 4.62
C GLU A 404 -45.75 -50.37 5.13
N SER A 405 -44.47 -50.62 4.82
CA SER A 405 -43.32 -49.85 5.33
C SER A 405 -42.61 -49.07 4.23
N LEU A 406 -41.86 -48.03 4.60
CA LEU A 406 -41.06 -47.24 3.67
C LEU A 406 -39.85 -48.05 3.16
N PRO A 407 -39.45 -47.88 1.88
CA PRO A 407 -38.16 -48.39 1.38
C PRO A 407 -36.97 -47.87 2.19
N ASP A 408 -35.94 -48.71 2.36
CA ASP A 408 -34.73 -48.31 3.11
C ASP A 408 -33.94 -47.22 2.36
N SER A 409 -33.99 -47.21 1.03
CA SER A 409 -33.41 -46.16 0.18
C SER A 409 -34.00 -44.79 0.50
N ILE A 410 -35.33 -44.66 0.54
CA ILE A 410 -36.01 -43.40 0.86
C ILE A 410 -35.77 -42.94 2.30
N ILE A 411 -35.68 -43.89 3.25
CA ILE A 411 -35.30 -43.57 4.63
C ILE A 411 -33.87 -43.02 4.67
N HIS A 412 -32.94 -43.67 3.95
CA HIS A 412 -31.55 -43.23 3.84
C HIS A 412 -31.47 -41.85 3.18
N HIS A 413 -32.17 -41.60 2.06
CA HIS A 413 -32.19 -40.30 1.39
C HIS A 413 -32.74 -39.20 2.30
N SER A 414 -33.82 -39.48 3.06
CA SER A 414 -34.36 -38.55 4.06
C SER A 414 -33.32 -38.24 5.14
N GLN A 415 -32.64 -39.26 5.67
CA GLN A 415 -31.58 -39.08 6.67
C GLN A 415 -30.38 -38.32 6.11
N GLU A 416 -30.00 -38.59 4.86
CA GLU A 416 -28.86 -37.97 4.18
C GLU A 416 -29.14 -36.49 3.87
N ILE A 417 -30.30 -36.17 3.29
CA ILE A 417 -30.76 -34.79 3.10
C ILE A 417 -30.79 -34.04 4.43
N MET A 418 -31.32 -34.67 5.48
CA MET A 418 -31.37 -34.07 6.82
C MET A 418 -29.98 -33.91 7.46
N SER A 419 -29.06 -34.84 7.20
CA SER A 419 -27.67 -34.77 7.69
C SER A 419 -26.85 -33.68 7.02
N ILE A 420 -27.11 -33.43 5.73
CA ILE A 420 -26.45 -32.39 4.94
C ILE A 420 -26.98 -31.01 5.33
N GLY A 421 -28.20 -30.91 5.87
CA GLY A 421 -28.77 -29.65 6.39
C GLY A 421 -30.16 -29.31 5.85
N GLY A 422 -30.76 -30.21 5.08
CA GLY A 422 -32.11 -30.11 4.56
C GLY A 422 -32.34 -28.92 3.63
N ILE A 423 -33.60 -28.55 3.45
CA ILE A 423 -34.00 -27.47 2.54
C ILE A 423 -33.40 -26.11 2.92
N ARG A 424 -33.16 -25.89 4.22
CA ARG A 424 -32.61 -24.63 4.74
C ARG A 424 -31.20 -24.37 4.24
N LEU A 425 -30.38 -25.42 4.14
CA LEU A 425 -29.02 -25.26 3.62
C LEU A 425 -29.07 -24.83 2.15
N MET A 426 -29.92 -25.44 1.33
CA MET A 426 -30.04 -25.08 -0.08
C MET A 426 -30.51 -23.63 -0.29
N GLU A 427 -31.55 -23.22 0.44
CA GLU A 427 -32.04 -21.83 0.40
C GLU A 427 -30.95 -20.86 0.88
N SER A 428 -30.16 -21.24 1.89
CA SER A 428 -29.05 -20.42 2.37
C SER A 428 -27.90 -20.33 1.36
N SER A 429 -27.51 -21.43 0.72
CA SER A 429 -26.44 -21.47 -0.29
C SER A 429 -26.83 -20.70 -1.55
N MET A 430 -28.09 -20.77 -1.99
CA MET A 430 -28.59 -19.95 -3.11
C MET A 430 -28.59 -18.45 -2.75
N SER A 431 -28.96 -18.10 -1.52
CA SER A 431 -28.85 -16.72 -1.03
C SER A 431 -27.40 -16.24 -0.98
N GLU A 432 -26.47 -17.10 -0.58
CA GLU A 432 -25.03 -16.79 -0.56
C GLU A 432 -24.46 -16.59 -1.97
N ILE A 433 -24.81 -17.46 -2.92
CA ILE A 433 -24.38 -17.31 -4.33
C ILE A 433 -24.92 -16.00 -4.91
N SER A 434 -26.19 -15.66 -4.67
CA SER A 434 -26.76 -14.39 -5.12
C SER A 434 -26.01 -13.18 -4.53
N LYS A 435 -25.59 -13.25 -3.26
CA LYS A 435 -24.76 -12.21 -2.64
C LYS A 435 -23.37 -12.14 -3.26
N LEU A 436 -22.73 -13.27 -3.55
CA LEU A 436 -21.42 -13.31 -4.19
C LEU A 436 -21.47 -12.78 -5.63
N ALA A 437 -22.50 -13.14 -6.38
CA ALA A 437 -22.75 -12.65 -7.74
C ALA A 437 -23.00 -11.14 -7.79
N ALA A 438 -23.71 -10.59 -6.80
CA ALA A 438 -23.92 -9.15 -6.67
C ALA A 438 -22.60 -8.41 -6.42
N LYS A 439 -21.77 -8.91 -5.50
CA LYS A 439 -20.46 -8.29 -5.24
C LYS A 439 -19.54 -8.37 -6.45
N ALA A 440 -19.56 -9.49 -7.20
CA ALA A 440 -18.80 -9.65 -8.44
C ALA A 440 -19.23 -8.68 -9.56
N HIS A 441 -20.51 -8.26 -9.59
CA HIS A 441 -20.96 -7.20 -10.49
C HIS A 441 -20.48 -5.83 -10.01
N ASP A 442 -20.61 -5.55 -8.71
CA ASP A 442 -20.16 -4.29 -8.12
C ASP A 442 -18.67 -4.07 -8.44
N LEU A 443 -17.85 -5.12 -8.19
CA LEU A 443 -16.44 -5.27 -8.54
C LEU A 443 -16.12 -4.59 -9.88
N ILE A 444 -16.66 -5.17 -10.96
CA ILE A 444 -16.42 -4.75 -12.34
C ILE A 444 -16.92 -3.32 -12.58
N GLN A 445 -18.13 -3.02 -12.11
CA GLN A 445 -18.76 -1.71 -12.31
C GLN A 445 -17.87 -0.58 -11.80
N SER A 446 -17.14 -0.83 -10.72
CA SER A 446 -16.35 0.23 -10.12
C SER A 446 -14.93 0.33 -10.65
N CYS A 447 -14.40 -0.76 -11.19
CA CYS A 447 -13.25 -0.71 -12.09
C CYS A 447 -13.57 0.19 -13.31
N GLU A 448 -14.74 -0.01 -13.93
CA GLU A 448 -15.22 0.79 -15.05
C GLU A 448 -15.42 2.26 -14.68
N GLU A 449 -16.05 2.58 -13.54
CA GLU A 449 -16.30 3.97 -13.10
C GLU A 449 -14.99 4.72 -12.84
N ARG A 450 -13.98 4.07 -12.25
CA ARG A 450 -12.69 4.71 -12.00
C ARG A 450 -11.93 5.05 -13.28
N LEU A 451 -11.92 4.14 -14.26
CA LEU A 451 -11.35 4.40 -15.58
C LEU A 451 -12.10 5.53 -16.30
N ARG A 452 -13.41 5.58 -16.15
CA ARG A 452 -14.26 6.65 -16.70
C ARG A 452 -13.93 8.02 -16.10
N MET A 453 -13.74 8.08 -14.78
CA MET A 453 -13.40 9.32 -14.08
C MET A 453 -12.01 9.85 -14.46
N GLU A 454 -10.99 8.99 -14.54
CA GLU A 454 -9.65 9.44 -14.94
C GLU A 454 -9.60 9.89 -16.40
N LYS A 455 -10.33 9.21 -17.29
CA LYS A 455 -10.51 9.66 -18.68
C LYS A 455 -11.18 11.03 -18.76
N TYR A 456 -12.18 11.28 -17.91
CA TYR A 456 -12.86 12.56 -17.86
C TYR A 456 -11.94 13.69 -17.38
N GLU A 457 -11.21 13.45 -16.28
CA GLU A 457 -10.21 14.40 -15.74
C GLU A 457 -9.11 14.73 -16.76
N ASP A 458 -8.57 13.72 -17.46
CA ASP A 458 -7.54 13.92 -18.49
C ASP A 458 -8.06 14.74 -19.69
N ASN A 459 -9.28 14.46 -20.16
CA ASN A 459 -9.88 15.19 -21.27
C ASN A 459 -10.17 16.65 -20.90
N LEU A 460 -10.66 16.89 -19.69
CA LEU A 460 -10.94 18.24 -19.19
C LEU A 460 -9.66 19.10 -19.15
N MET A 461 -8.56 18.54 -18.65
CA MET A 461 -7.27 19.25 -18.60
C MET A 461 -6.67 19.46 -19.99
N ARG A 462 -6.84 18.49 -20.90
CA ARG A 462 -6.40 18.62 -22.30
C ARG A 462 -7.17 19.70 -23.05
N GLU A 463 -8.48 19.84 -22.81
CA GLU A 463 -9.31 20.91 -23.36
C GLU A 463 -8.94 22.30 -22.82
N ARG A 464 -8.63 22.37 -21.51
CA ARG A 464 -8.29 23.63 -20.84
C ARG A 464 -6.90 24.16 -21.23
N GLU A 465 -5.87 23.32 -21.16
CA GLU A 465 -4.47 23.76 -21.29
C GLU A 465 -3.89 23.60 -22.70
N GLY A 466 -4.55 22.76 -23.53
CA GLY A 466 -4.13 22.41 -24.88
C GLY A 466 -3.09 21.28 -24.94
N SER A 467 -3.03 20.56 -26.06
CA SER A 467 -2.20 19.35 -26.23
C SER A 467 -0.69 19.59 -26.20
N ALA A 468 -0.23 20.84 -26.34
CA ALA A 468 1.18 21.19 -26.27
C ALA A 468 1.68 21.35 -24.82
N ARG A 469 0.82 21.86 -23.91
CA ARG A 469 1.15 22.06 -22.49
C ARG A 469 0.76 20.85 -21.64
N TRP A 470 -0.35 20.19 -21.98
CA TRP A 470 -0.78 18.93 -21.35
C TRP A 470 -0.34 17.73 -22.19
N ASN A 471 0.97 17.49 -22.22
CA ASN A 471 1.65 16.60 -23.17
C ASN A 471 1.68 15.10 -22.77
N ARG A 472 0.76 14.66 -21.91
CA ARG A 472 0.64 13.25 -21.51
C ARG A 472 -0.20 12.40 -22.46
N LEU A 473 0.14 11.12 -22.55
CA LEU A 473 -0.59 10.11 -23.33
C LEU A 473 -2.09 10.12 -22.96
N PRO A 474 -3.02 10.08 -23.94
CA PRO A 474 -4.44 10.00 -23.66
C PRO A 474 -4.80 8.78 -22.82
N SER A 475 -5.60 9.01 -21.78
CA SER A 475 -6.04 7.97 -20.86
C SER A 475 -6.68 6.76 -21.52
N GLN A 476 -7.34 6.95 -22.66
CA GLN A 476 -7.97 5.87 -23.42
C GLN A 476 -6.95 4.90 -24.06
N VAL A 477 -5.75 5.39 -24.40
CA VAL A 477 -4.66 4.55 -24.91
C VAL A 477 -3.88 3.94 -23.75
N ALA A 478 -3.60 4.73 -22.72
CA ALA A 478 -2.88 4.26 -21.53
C ALA A 478 -3.63 3.14 -20.76
N ALA A 479 -4.97 3.15 -20.76
CA ALA A 479 -5.80 2.15 -20.09
C ALA A 479 -6.29 0.99 -21.00
N GLY A 480 -5.71 0.83 -22.20
CA GLY A 480 -6.17 -0.16 -23.19
C GLY A 480 -6.13 -1.61 -22.68
N ASP A 481 -5.12 -1.97 -21.89
CA ASP A 481 -4.97 -3.32 -21.35
C ASP A 481 -6.05 -3.64 -20.30
N PHE A 482 -6.37 -2.68 -19.42
CA PHE A 482 -7.39 -2.84 -18.39
C PHE A 482 -8.80 -2.94 -18.98
N THR A 483 -9.12 -2.10 -19.97
CA THR A 483 -10.42 -2.15 -20.65
C THR A 483 -10.65 -3.49 -21.36
N THR A 484 -9.61 -4.08 -21.96
CA THR A 484 -9.69 -5.41 -22.58
C THR A 484 -9.90 -6.53 -21.55
N ARG A 485 -9.20 -6.47 -20.40
CA ARG A 485 -9.35 -7.44 -19.31
C ARG A 485 -10.74 -7.37 -18.66
N LEU A 486 -11.25 -6.16 -18.41
CA LEU A 486 -12.60 -5.96 -17.84
C LEU A 486 -13.70 -6.47 -18.76
N GLY A 487 -13.56 -6.29 -20.08
CA GLY A 487 -14.48 -6.87 -21.07
C GLY A 487 -14.58 -8.40 -20.96
N LYS A 488 -13.44 -9.08 -20.83
CA LYS A 488 -13.41 -10.55 -20.63
C LYS A 488 -14.04 -10.97 -19.31
N MET A 489 -13.78 -10.24 -18.22
CA MET A 489 -14.38 -10.53 -16.91
C MET A 489 -15.91 -10.44 -16.94
N LYS A 490 -16.45 -9.44 -17.65
CA LYS A 490 -17.90 -9.27 -17.85
C LYS A 490 -18.53 -10.44 -18.61
N GLU A 491 -17.87 -10.93 -19.66
CA GLU A 491 -18.34 -12.11 -20.40
C GLU A 491 -18.36 -13.38 -19.55
N TYR A 492 -17.39 -13.57 -18.64
CA TYR A 492 -17.39 -14.72 -17.72
C TYR A 492 -18.52 -14.64 -16.71
N LEU A 493 -18.78 -13.43 -16.21
CA LEU A 493 -19.79 -13.21 -15.19
C LEU A 493 -21.22 -13.38 -15.75
N GLU A 494 -21.46 -12.98 -17.00
CA GLU A 494 -22.72 -13.23 -17.70
C GLU A 494 -23.01 -14.73 -17.85
N ARG A 495 -21.97 -15.54 -18.15
CA ARG A 495 -22.11 -17.01 -18.20
C ARG A 495 -22.42 -17.62 -16.83
N GLY A 496 -21.83 -17.07 -15.77
CA GLY A 496 -22.15 -17.46 -14.39
C GLY A 496 -23.63 -17.21 -14.06
N HIS A 497 -24.15 -16.04 -14.43
CA HIS A 497 -25.55 -15.67 -14.18
C HIS A 497 -26.54 -16.61 -14.88
N GLN A 498 -26.27 -17.01 -16.13
CA GLN A 498 -27.09 -17.99 -16.84
C GLN A 498 -27.12 -19.36 -16.13
N SER A 499 -25.99 -19.77 -15.54
CA SER A 499 -25.91 -21.00 -14.75
C SER A 499 -26.71 -20.91 -13.44
N ASP A 500 -26.71 -19.75 -12.78
CA ASP A 500 -27.46 -19.52 -11.55
C ASP A 500 -28.98 -19.62 -11.76
N ILE A 501 -29.47 -19.12 -12.91
CA ILE A 501 -30.89 -19.26 -13.29
C ILE A 501 -31.27 -20.74 -13.42
N MET A 502 -30.44 -21.54 -14.11
CA MET A 502 -30.67 -22.98 -14.25
C MET A 502 -30.69 -23.71 -12.89
N ILE A 503 -29.82 -23.31 -11.96
CA ILE A 503 -29.80 -23.85 -10.58
C ILE A 503 -31.12 -23.50 -9.86
N GLY A 504 -31.61 -22.27 -10.01
CA GLY A 504 -32.88 -21.83 -9.44
C GLY A 504 -34.10 -22.59 -9.97
N ASP A 505 -34.16 -22.81 -11.28
CA ASP A 505 -35.24 -23.56 -11.93
C ASP A 505 -35.24 -25.03 -11.49
N ASN A 506 -34.05 -25.66 -11.36
CA ASN A 506 -33.91 -27.03 -10.87
C ASN A 506 -34.31 -27.16 -9.39
N TYR A 507 -34.04 -26.15 -8.55
CA TYR A 507 -34.54 -26.16 -7.17
C TYR A 507 -36.07 -26.06 -7.11
N ALA A 508 -36.67 -25.22 -7.96
CA ALA A 508 -38.12 -25.00 -7.98
C ALA A 508 -38.91 -26.27 -8.38
N SER A 509 -38.37 -27.11 -9.26
CA SER A 509 -39.00 -28.37 -9.69
C SER A 509 -39.07 -29.41 -8.55
N ILE A 510 -38.03 -29.51 -7.71
CA ILE A 510 -37.92 -30.55 -6.66
C ILE A 510 -38.35 -30.09 -5.27
N ARG A 511 -38.54 -28.79 -5.04
CA ARG A 511 -38.85 -28.21 -3.72
C ARG A 511 -39.93 -28.95 -2.95
N LYS A 512 -41.05 -29.28 -3.60
CA LYS A 512 -42.19 -29.96 -2.96
C LYS A 512 -41.84 -31.36 -2.43
N PHE A 513 -40.96 -32.08 -3.12
CA PHE A 513 -40.49 -33.39 -2.68
C PHE A 513 -39.49 -33.27 -1.52
N LEU A 514 -38.61 -32.26 -1.57
CA LEU A 514 -37.68 -31.96 -0.48
C LEU A 514 -38.39 -31.56 0.83
N GLU A 515 -39.50 -30.81 0.75
CA GLU A 515 -40.33 -30.48 1.91
C GLU A 515 -40.89 -31.74 2.58
N ILE A 516 -41.31 -32.74 1.78
CA ILE A 516 -41.80 -34.02 2.31
C ILE A 516 -40.64 -34.85 2.89
N TYR A 517 -39.48 -34.89 2.24
CA TYR A 517 -38.28 -35.56 2.76
C TYR A 517 -37.81 -34.99 4.11
N CYS A 518 -37.94 -33.67 4.31
CA CYS A 518 -37.52 -32.98 5.53
C CYS A 518 -38.57 -33.03 6.66
N ALA A 519 -39.86 -33.27 6.35
CA ALA A 519 -40.94 -33.34 7.34
C ALA A 519 -40.93 -34.64 8.17
N GLY A 520 -40.00 -35.56 7.88
CA GLY A 520 -39.77 -36.77 8.66
C GLY A 520 -40.61 -37.97 8.23
N GLN A 521 -40.40 -39.08 8.93
CA GLN A 521 -40.91 -40.40 8.53
C GLN A 521 -42.45 -40.47 8.47
N GLU A 522 -43.15 -39.74 9.35
CA GLU A 522 -44.62 -39.69 9.37
C GLU A 522 -45.22 -38.99 8.14
N ALA A 523 -44.54 -37.95 7.63
CA ALA A 523 -44.95 -37.22 6.44
C ALA A 523 -44.75 -38.07 5.17
N LEU A 524 -43.63 -38.80 5.10
CA LEU A 524 -43.35 -39.75 4.02
C LEU A 524 -44.37 -40.90 3.98
N ILE A 525 -44.76 -41.45 5.14
CA ILE A 525 -45.79 -42.50 5.23
C ILE A 525 -47.16 -41.99 4.75
N LYS A 526 -47.46 -40.70 4.95
CA LYS A 526 -48.72 -40.08 4.52
C LYS A 526 -48.72 -39.75 3.01
N ALA A 527 -47.56 -39.41 2.44
CA ALA A 527 -47.41 -39.06 1.04
C ALA A 527 -47.37 -40.28 0.10
N ILE A 528 -46.87 -41.43 0.58
CA ILE A 528 -46.70 -42.63 -0.26
C ILE A 528 -47.91 -43.58 -0.08
N PRO A 529 -48.68 -43.87 -1.16
CA PRO A 529 -49.85 -44.74 -1.09
C PRO A 529 -49.52 -46.14 -0.57
N ARG A 530 -50.39 -46.73 0.26
CA ARG A 530 -50.27 -48.13 0.72
C ARG A 530 -50.72 -49.10 -0.37
N SER A 531 -50.02 -50.22 -0.52
CA SER A 531 -50.38 -51.28 -1.46
C SER A 531 -50.95 -52.52 -0.75
N THR A 532 -51.83 -53.25 -1.44
CA THR A 532 -52.35 -54.56 -1.02
C THR A 532 -51.28 -55.64 -1.19
N LEU A 533 -51.17 -56.54 -0.21
CA LEU A 533 -50.16 -57.60 -0.14
C LEU A 533 -50.59 -58.77 -1.05
N SER A 534 -49.90 -58.99 -2.17
CA SER A 534 -50.03 -60.19 -3.00
C SER A 534 -48.88 -61.16 -2.72
N ASN A 535 -49.16 -62.47 -2.66
CA ASN A 535 -48.13 -63.50 -2.55
C ASN A 535 -47.32 -63.54 -3.86
N LEU A 536 -46.05 -63.12 -3.79
CA LEU A 536 -45.10 -63.14 -4.90
C LEU A 536 -44.90 -64.58 -5.42
N SER A 537 -44.91 -64.76 -6.74
CA SER A 537 -44.52 -66.03 -7.36
C SER A 537 -43.02 -66.30 -7.13
N SER A 538 -42.63 -67.57 -7.02
CA SER A 538 -41.23 -67.96 -6.73
C SER A 538 -40.24 -67.47 -7.80
N ALA A 539 -40.68 -67.32 -9.06
CA ALA A 539 -39.88 -66.78 -10.16
C ALA A 539 -39.52 -65.29 -9.97
N VAL A 540 -40.47 -64.47 -9.50
CA VAL A 540 -40.24 -63.04 -9.24
C VAL A 540 -39.29 -62.83 -8.06
N ALA A 541 -39.35 -63.70 -7.04
CA ALA A 541 -38.46 -63.63 -5.88
C ALA A 541 -36.98 -63.91 -6.25
N HIS A 542 -36.71 -64.83 -7.19
CA HIS A 542 -35.35 -65.10 -7.67
C HIS A 542 -34.77 -63.93 -8.47
N LEU A 543 -35.55 -63.33 -9.37
CA LEU A 543 -35.11 -62.16 -10.17
C LEU A 543 -34.82 -60.93 -9.28
N VAL A 544 -35.58 -60.75 -8.20
CA VAL A 544 -35.32 -59.69 -7.21
C VAL A 544 -34.00 -59.90 -6.45
N ALA A 545 -33.63 -61.14 -6.16
CA ALA A 545 -32.36 -61.46 -5.51
C ALA A 545 -31.17 -61.20 -6.45
N GLU A 546 -31.28 -61.59 -7.71
CA GLU A 546 -30.27 -61.37 -8.75
C GLU A 546 -29.99 -59.87 -8.99
N LEU A 547 -31.04 -59.05 -9.11
CA LEU A 547 -30.89 -57.61 -9.25
C LEU A 547 -30.22 -56.94 -8.05
N ARG A 548 -30.42 -57.44 -6.82
CA ARG A 548 -29.77 -56.90 -5.62
C ARG A 548 -28.26 -57.16 -5.60
N ASP A 549 -27.83 -58.32 -6.06
CA ASP A 549 -26.40 -58.63 -6.12
C ASP A 549 -25.70 -57.77 -7.18
N LEU A 550 -26.35 -57.53 -8.33
CA LEU A 550 -25.84 -56.61 -9.36
C LEU A 550 -25.78 -55.15 -8.86
N LEU A 551 -26.76 -54.70 -8.05
CA LEU A 551 -26.71 -53.35 -7.44
C LEU A 551 -25.58 -53.21 -6.39
N ARG A 552 -25.21 -54.29 -5.69
CA ARG A 552 -24.01 -54.28 -4.81
C ARG A 552 -22.72 -54.21 -5.61
N GLU A 553 -22.66 -54.86 -6.77
CA GLU A 553 -21.51 -54.75 -7.68
C GLU A 553 -21.35 -53.30 -8.17
N ALA A 554 -22.44 -52.58 -8.46
CA ALA A 554 -22.42 -51.17 -8.84
C ALA A 554 -21.83 -50.27 -7.74
N ASP A 555 -22.26 -50.44 -6.49
CA ASP A 555 -21.71 -49.72 -5.32
C ASP A 555 -20.22 -50.04 -5.09
N SER A 556 -19.80 -51.27 -5.36
CA SER A 556 -18.38 -51.64 -5.27
C SER A 556 -17.51 -50.94 -6.33
N LEU A 557 -18.05 -50.73 -7.53
CA LEU A 557 -17.38 -50.05 -8.64
C LEU A 557 -17.20 -48.54 -8.35
N GLU A 558 -18.22 -47.92 -7.75
CA GLU A 558 -18.15 -46.53 -7.29
C GLU A 558 -17.06 -46.33 -6.21
N LYS A 559 -16.99 -47.24 -5.24
CA LYS A 559 -15.93 -47.23 -4.21
C LYS A 559 -14.54 -47.42 -4.82
N SER A 560 -14.41 -48.23 -5.88
CA SER A 560 -13.15 -48.43 -6.61
C SER A 560 -12.67 -47.13 -7.29
N ARG A 561 -13.58 -46.37 -7.90
CA ARG A 561 -13.27 -45.08 -8.55
C ARG A 561 -12.76 -44.03 -7.57
N HIS A 562 -13.39 -43.93 -6.40
CA HIS A 562 -12.94 -43.02 -5.35
C HIS A 562 -11.52 -43.35 -4.87
N ARG A 563 -11.20 -44.65 -4.72
CA ARG A 563 -9.84 -45.09 -4.38
C ARG A 563 -8.84 -44.75 -5.49
N PHE A 564 -9.21 -44.91 -6.76
CA PHE A 564 -8.35 -44.60 -7.90
C PHE A 564 -8.03 -43.10 -8.02
N LEU A 565 -9.02 -42.21 -7.86
CA LEU A 565 -8.75 -40.76 -7.84
C LEU A 565 -7.84 -40.37 -6.67
N SER A 566 -8.00 -41.02 -5.52
CA SER A 566 -7.12 -40.79 -4.37
C SER A 566 -5.67 -41.21 -4.65
N SER A 567 -5.43 -42.32 -5.36
CA SER A 567 -4.08 -42.79 -5.68
C SER A 567 -3.39 -41.90 -6.73
N ILE A 568 -4.13 -41.39 -7.73
CA ILE A 568 -3.60 -40.45 -8.72
C ILE A 568 -3.18 -39.14 -8.06
N ASN A 569 -4.00 -38.61 -7.16
CA ASN A 569 -3.66 -37.39 -6.43
C ASN A 569 -2.38 -37.54 -5.61
N ILE A 570 -2.14 -38.72 -5.02
CA ILE A 570 -0.89 -39.01 -4.31
C ILE A 570 0.28 -39.08 -5.30
N LYS A 571 0.13 -39.85 -6.38
CA LYS A 571 1.18 -40.03 -7.40
C LYS A 571 1.59 -38.71 -8.08
N ALA A 572 0.62 -37.84 -8.36
CA ALA A 572 0.84 -36.52 -8.95
C ALA A 572 1.58 -35.55 -8.02
N ARG A 573 1.37 -35.68 -6.70
CA ARG A 573 2.10 -34.89 -5.69
C ARG A 573 3.54 -35.35 -5.53
N ASP A 574 3.77 -36.66 -5.50
CA ASP A 574 5.11 -37.23 -5.32
C ASP A 574 6.02 -36.99 -6.55
N HIS A 575 5.44 -36.93 -7.75
CA HIS A 575 6.15 -36.71 -9.00
C HIS A 575 5.89 -35.29 -9.52
N SER A 576 6.53 -34.31 -8.90
CA SER A 576 6.49 -32.91 -9.36
C SER A 576 7.54 -32.67 -10.45
N ILE A 577 7.16 -31.90 -11.49
CA ILE A 577 8.03 -31.62 -12.63
C ILE A 577 9.13 -30.58 -12.34
N LEU A 578 8.93 -29.74 -11.33
CA LEU A 578 9.83 -28.66 -10.94
C LEU A 578 11.24 -29.16 -10.53
N PRO A 579 11.37 -30.13 -9.61
CA PRO A 579 12.67 -30.71 -9.25
C PRO A 579 13.42 -31.33 -10.43
N ALA A 580 12.72 -31.88 -11.42
CA ALA A 580 13.34 -32.52 -12.58
C ALA A 580 14.02 -31.50 -13.51
N ILE A 581 13.37 -30.36 -13.78
CA ILE A 581 13.90 -29.27 -14.61
C ILE A 581 15.12 -28.63 -13.93
N LEU A 582 15.01 -28.36 -12.62
CA LEU A 582 16.07 -27.71 -11.85
C LEU A 582 17.34 -28.57 -11.75
N ASN A 583 17.19 -29.89 -11.63
CA ASN A 583 18.32 -30.82 -11.58
C ASN A 583 19.02 -31.00 -12.94
N GLU A 584 18.29 -30.89 -14.06
CA GLU A 584 18.87 -30.90 -15.41
C GLU A 584 19.69 -29.63 -15.68
N PHE A 585 19.13 -28.44 -15.38
CA PHE A 585 19.84 -27.18 -15.61
C PHE A 585 21.10 -27.04 -14.74
N LYS A 586 21.06 -27.46 -13.47
CA LYS A 586 22.22 -27.41 -12.56
C LYS A 586 23.38 -28.30 -13.00
N LYS A 587 23.09 -29.39 -13.73
CA LYS A 587 24.13 -30.33 -14.18
C LYS A 587 24.91 -29.79 -15.37
N ASN A 588 24.24 -29.13 -16.33
CA ASN A 588 24.86 -28.68 -17.58
C ASN A 588 24.40 -27.25 -17.99
N PRO A 589 24.73 -26.19 -17.23
CA PRO A 589 24.24 -24.83 -17.51
C PRO A 589 24.72 -24.27 -18.86
N GLU A 590 25.89 -24.69 -19.35
CA GLU A 590 26.46 -24.23 -20.63
C GLU A 590 25.71 -24.75 -21.86
N GLN A 591 25.02 -25.90 -21.77
CA GLN A 591 24.25 -26.49 -22.87
C GLN A 591 23.01 -25.66 -23.24
N TYR A 592 22.57 -24.83 -22.30
CA TYR A 592 21.36 -24.01 -22.37
C TYR A 592 21.68 -22.52 -22.57
N GLN A 593 22.94 -22.14 -22.83
CA GLN A 593 23.37 -20.75 -23.06
C GLN A 593 23.97 -20.54 -24.46
N ASP A 594 23.69 -19.39 -25.08
CA ASP A 594 24.28 -18.93 -26.34
C ASP A 594 25.65 -18.25 -26.12
N SER A 595 26.40 -17.99 -27.20
CA SER A 595 27.71 -17.30 -27.18
C SER A 595 27.70 -15.88 -26.58
N LYS A 596 26.50 -15.29 -26.39
CA LYS A 596 26.27 -14.00 -25.72
C LYS A 596 25.78 -14.14 -24.26
N GLY A 597 25.65 -15.36 -23.74
CA GLY A 597 25.16 -15.64 -22.39
C GLY A 597 23.63 -15.68 -22.22
N ASN A 598 22.87 -15.65 -23.32
CA ASN A 598 21.39 -15.74 -23.30
C ASN A 598 20.90 -17.19 -23.24
N ILE A 599 19.74 -17.44 -22.64
CA ILE A 599 19.24 -18.79 -22.34
C ILE A 599 18.26 -19.28 -23.42
N ASP A 600 18.50 -20.46 -23.97
CA ASP A 600 17.62 -21.12 -24.94
C ASP A 600 16.68 -22.11 -24.25
N THR A 601 15.39 -21.77 -24.24
CA THR A 601 14.31 -22.45 -23.50
C THR A 601 13.75 -23.67 -24.22
N THR A 602 13.95 -23.78 -25.54
CA THR A 602 13.35 -24.85 -26.36
C THR A 602 13.90 -26.25 -26.04
N LYS A 603 15.14 -26.31 -25.54
CA LYS A 603 15.83 -27.56 -25.20
C LYS A 603 15.24 -28.27 -23.97
N LEU A 604 14.39 -27.60 -23.18
CA LEU A 604 13.80 -28.16 -21.96
C LEU A 604 12.52 -28.99 -22.21
N GLU A 605 11.90 -28.93 -23.40
CA GLU A 605 10.65 -29.65 -23.72
C GLU A 605 10.80 -31.18 -23.60
N ALA A 606 11.97 -31.73 -23.97
CA ALA A 606 12.25 -33.16 -23.88
C ALA A 606 12.25 -33.71 -22.44
N VAL A 607 12.37 -32.84 -21.44
CA VAL A 607 12.24 -33.21 -20.02
C VAL A 607 10.77 -33.40 -19.65
N TYR A 608 9.89 -32.54 -20.16
CA TYR A 608 8.44 -32.58 -19.93
C TYR A 608 7.82 -33.86 -20.50
N GLU A 609 8.16 -34.23 -21.74
CA GLU A 609 7.62 -35.42 -22.39
C GLU A 609 7.98 -36.73 -21.66
N ARG A 610 9.20 -36.82 -21.11
CA ARG A 610 9.63 -37.96 -20.29
C ARG A 610 8.82 -38.08 -19.01
N HIS A 611 8.45 -36.96 -18.40
CA HIS A 611 7.72 -36.90 -17.15
C HIS A 611 6.28 -37.41 -17.29
N ILE A 612 5.56 -37.07 -18.36
CA ILE A 612 4.17 -37.51 -18.58
C ILE A 612 4.03 -39.02 -18.77
N LYS A 613 5.02 -39.68 -19.41
CA LYS A 613 4.97 -41.12 -19.71
C LYS A 613 4.77 -42.01 -18.46
N PHE A 614 5.05 -41.49 -17.27
CA PHE A 614 4.87 -42.17 -15.99
C PHE A 614 3.40 -42.52 -15.64
N PHE A 615 2.44 -41.83 -16.26
CA PHE A 615 0.99 -42.04 -16.03
C PHE A 615 0.32 -43.00 -17.04
N SER A 616 1.10 -43.58 -17.95
CA SER A 616 0.58 -44.46 -19.01
C SER A 616 -0.12 -45.72 -18.49
N SER A 617 0.30 -46.27 -17.34
CA SER A 617 -0.37 -47.40 -16.70
C SER A 617 -1.74 -47.05 -16.14
N ASP A 618 -1.89 -45.82 -15.63
CA ASP A 618 -3.12 -45.37 -14.98
C ASP A 618 -4.20 -45.07 -16.01
N LEU A 619 -3.82 -44.59 -17.20
CA LEU A 619 -4.73 -44.42 -18.33
C LEU A 619 -5.36 -45.76 -18.75
N LYS A 620 -4.58 -46.84 -18.77
CA LYS A 620 -5.10 -48.19 -19.07
C LYS A 620 -6.06 -48.71 -17.99
N PHE A 621 -5.83 -48.36 -16.72
CA PHE A 621 -6.74 -48.73 -15.65
C PHE A 621 -8.09 -48.01 -15.76
N LEU A 622 -8.08 -46.74 -16.19
CA LEU A 622 -9.28 -45.97 -16.46
C LEU A 622 -10.11 -46.57 -17.61
N GLU A 623 -9.45 -47.06 -18.67
CA GLU A 623 -10.12 -47.81 -19.74
C GLU A 623 -10.80 -49.09 -19.22
N ASN A 624 -10.12 -49.86 -18.37
CA ASN A 624 -10.72 -51.07 -17.75
C ASN A 624 -11.93 -50.74 -16.87
N LEU A 625 -11.88 -49.66 -16.07
CA LEU A 625 -13.04 -49.22 -15.28
C LEU A 625 -14.26 -48.87 -16.14
N LYS A 626 -14.03 -48.33 -17.33
CA LYS A 626 -15.07 -48.03 -18.32
C LYS A 626 -15.66 -49.33 -18.89
N GLU A 627 -14.84 -50.31 -19.22
CA GLU A 627 -15.30 -51.62 -19.72
C GLU A 627 -16.13 -52.37 -18.67
N GLN A 628 -15.69 -52.37 -17.41
CA GLN A 628 -16.43 -52.99 -16.30
C GLN A 628 -17.82 -52.38 -16.09
N GLN A 629 -17.95 -51.06 -16.25
CA GLN A 629 -19.24 -50.39 -16.18
C GLN A 629 -20.18 -50.85 -17.30
N ILE A 630 -19.69 -50.89 -18.54
CA ILE A 630 -20.49 -51.29 -19.71
C ILE A 630 -21.02 -52.73 -19.54
N GLU A 631 -20.17 -53.64 -19.04
CA GLU A 631 -20.59 -55.04 -18.79
C GLU A 631 -21.64 -55.13 -17.68
N LEU A 632 -21.47 -54.36 -16.60
CA LEU A 632 -22.40 -54.34 -15.48
C LEU A 632 -23.76 -53.75 -15.88
N GLU A 633 -23.77 -52.63 -16.61
CA GLU A 633 -24.99 -52.00 -17.14
C GLU A 633 -25.77 -52.99 -18.01
N LYS A 634 -25.08 -53.78 -18.85
CA LYS A 634 -25.70 -54.82 -19.67
C LYS A 634 -26.38 -55.90 -18.82
N LYS A 635 -25.70 -56.43 -17.79
CA LYS A 635 -26.26 -57.45 -16.88
C LYS A 635 -27.49 -56.93 -16.13
N ILE A 636 -27.44 -55.68 -15.66
CA ILE A 636 -28.56 -55.03 -14.97
C ILE A 636 -29.75 -54.87 -15.93
N HIS A 637 -29.51 -54.45 -17.17
CA HIS A 637 -30.58 -54.29 -18.16
C HIS A 637 -31.30 -55.61 -18.48
N GLU A 638 -30.56 -56.70 -18.68
CA GLU A 638 -31.12 -58.03 -18.98
C GLU A 638 -31.97 -58.56 -17.82
N ALA A 639 -31.46 -58.48 -16.59
CA ALA A 639 -32.20 -58.88 -15.39
C ALA A 639 -33.44 -58.00 -15.13
N ASN A 640 -33.34 -56.68 -15.38
CA ASN A 640 -34.44 -55.74 -15.20
C ASN A 640 -35.54 -55.90 -16.26
N ALA A 641 -35.18 -56.26 -17.49
CA ALA A 641 -36.13 -56.58 -18.55
C ALA A 641 -36.94 -57.85 -18.20
N GLY A 642 -36.27 -58.89 -17.70
CA GLY A 642 -36.93 -60.10 -17.19
C GLY A 642 -37.86 -59.82 -16.01
N PHE A 643 -37.40 -58.99 -15.07
CA PHE A 643 -38.22 -58.53 -13.95
C PHE A 643 -39.44 -57.70 -14.41
N SER A 644 -39.25 -56.77 -15.35
CA SER A 644 -40.31 -55.91 -15.91
C SER A 644 -41.36 -56.68 -16.72
N GLN A 645 -40.99 -57.78 -17.39
CA GLN A 645 -41.96 -58.65 -18.06
C GLN A 645 -42.83 -59.40 -17.04
N ALA A 646 -42.21 -59.97 -16.00
CA ALA A 646 -42.93 -60.60 -14.89
C ALA A 646 -43.80 -59.60 -14.09
N ARG A 647 -43.42 -58.31 -14.08
CA ARG A 647 -44.10 -57.17 -13.43
C ARG A 647 -45.48 -56.85 -14.00
N THR A 648 -45.75 -57.14 -15.27
CA THR A 648 -46.99 -56.69 -15.95
C THR A 648 -48.25 -57.49 -15.58
N VAL A 649 -48.09 -58.71 -15.05
CA VAL A 649 -49.22 -59.64 -14.79
C VAL A 649 -49.79 -59.51 -13.37
N ASP A 650 -49.00 -59.05 -12.39
CA ASP A 650 -49.35 -59.13 -10.95
C ASP A 650 -49.64 -57.78 -10.24
N TYR A 651 -49.49 -56.64 -10.91
CA TYR A 651 -49.68 -55.32 -10.26
C TYR A 651 -51.14 -54.89 -10.15
N ASP A 652 -51.64 -54.72 -8.92
CA ASP A 652 -52.93 -54.09 -8.64
C ASP A 652 -52.86 -52.56 -8.86
N LYS A 653 -54.00 -51.89 -9.11
CA LYS A 653 -54.08 -50.43 -9.37
C LYS A 653 -53.50 -49.60 -8.21
N SER A 654 -53.49 -50.15 -7.00
CA SER A 654 -52.89 -49.57 -5.79
C SER A 654 -51.35 -49.59 -5.83
N GLN A 655 -50.75 -50.67 -6.33
CA GLN A 655 -49.30 -50.85 -6.40
C GLN A 655 -48.67 -49.96 -7.49
N ARG A 656 -49.36 -49.72 -8.62
CA ARG A 656 -48.87 -48.81 -9.68
C ARG A 656 -48.76 -47.36 -9.21
N LYS A 657 -49.77 -46.87 -8.47
CA LYS A 657 -49.76 -45.52 -7.88
C LYS A 657 -48.66 -45.35 -6.84
N ARG A 658 -48.32 -46.41 -6.10
CA ARG A 658 -47.20 -46.39 -5.15
C ARG A 658 -45.87 -46.28 -5.88
N LEU A 659 -45.68 -47.03 -6.97
CA LEU A 659 -44.46 -46.98 -7.80
C LEU A 659 -44.22 -45.60 -8.43
N GLU A 660 -45.25 -44.99 -9.04
CA GLU A 660 -45.15 -43.64 -9.64
C GLU A 660 -44.69 -42.58 -8.62
N VAL A 661 -45.20 -42.67 -7.40
CA VAL A 661 -44.80 -41.77 -6.31
C VAL A 661 -43.36 -42.04 -5.87
N LEU A 662 -42.96 -43.30 -5.72
CA LEU A 662 -41.60 -43.67 -5.33
C LEU A 662 -40.55 -43.25 -6.36
N GLN A 663 -40.84 -43.39 -7.66
CA GLN A 663 -40.00 -42.90 -8.76
C GLN A 663 -39.81 -41.39 -8.69
N SER A 664 -40.89 -40.63 -8.50
CA SER A 664 -40.83 -39.17 -8.37
C SER A 664 -39.95 -38.72 -7.20
N PHE A 665 -39.91 -39.50 -6.11
CA PHE A 665 -39.03 -39.26 -4.96
C PHE A 665 -37.56 -39.58 -5.26
N GLU A 666 -37.26 -40.66 -5.98
CA GLU A 666 -35.88 -41.00 -6.39
C GLU A 666 -35.33 -40.02 -7.43
N GLU A 667 -36.13 -39.60 -8.42
CA GLU A 667 -35.76 -38.56 -9.38
C GLU A 667 -35.46 -37.22 -8.70
N ALA A 668 -36.29 -36.84 -7.72
CA ALA A 668 -36.06 -35.63 -6.92
C ALA A 668 -34.77 -35.71 -6.09
N TYR A 669 -34.40 -36.91 -5.62
CA TYR A 669 -33.15 -37.12 -4.90
C TYR A 669 -31.91 -37.01 -5.81
N ALA A 670 -31.98 -37.57 -7.02
CA ALA A 670 -30.90 -37.42 -8.00
C ALA A 670 -30.69 -35.94 -8.39
N GLN A 671 -31.79 -35.22 -8.66
CA GLN A 671 -31.75 -33.78 -8.95
C GLN A 671 -31.25 -32.96 -7.74
N TYR A 672 -31.51 -33.40 -6.51
CA TYR A 672 -30.95 -32.81 -5.29
C TYR A 672 -29.43 -32.94 -5.23
N LEU A 673 -28.87 -34.11 -5.53
CA LEU A 673 -27.41 -34.32 -5.53
C LEU A 673 -26.71 -33.44 -6.58
N ASP A 674 -27.28 -33.35 -7.78
CA ASP A 674 -26.80 -32.45 -8.83
C ASP A 674 -26.88 -30.98 -8.39
N LEU A 675 -27.96 -30.60 -7.71
CA LEU A 675 -28.13 -29.26 -7.17
C LEU A 675 -27.06 -28.92 -6.12
N VAL A 676 -26.77 -29.84 -5.18
CA VAL A 676 -25.68 -29.65 -4.20
C VAL A 676 -24.32 -29.47 -4.89
N SER A 677 -24.04 -30.28 -5.91
CA SER A 677 -22.79 -30.16 -6.68
C SER A 677 -22.70 -28.81 -7.39
N ASN A 678 -23.76 -28.38 -8.07
CA ASN A 678 -23.82 -27.14 -8.82
C ASN A 678 -23.74 -25.90 -7.91
N LEU A 679 -24.39 -25.93 -6.74
CA LEU A 679 -24.27 -24.86 -5.73
C LEU A 679 -22.84 -24.72 -5.21
N ASN A 680 -22.14 -25.82 -4.97
CA ASN A 680 -20.74 -25.79 -4.55
C ASN A 680 -19.82 -25.24 -5.65
N LEU A 681 -20.06 -25.62 -6.90
CA LEU A 681 -19.30 -25.10 -8.05
C LEU A 681 -19.55 -23.60 -8.27
N ALA A 682 -20.80 -23.14 -8.15
CA ALA A 682 -21.15 -21.73 -8.25
C ALA A 682 -20.51 -20.90 -7.12
N SER A 683 -20.58 -21.39 -5.89
CA SER A 683 -19.90 -20.76 -4.74
C SER A 683 -18.39 -20.64 -4.96
N LYS A 684 -17.74 -21.70 -5.45
CA LYS A 684 -16.31 -21.67 -5.79
C LYS A 684 -16.00 -20.73 -6.95
N PHE A 685 -16.81 -20.74 -8.01
CA PHE A 685 -16.64 -19.88 -9.18
C PHE A 685 -16.64 -18.40 -8.78
N TYR A 686 -17.67 -17.96 -8.04
CA TYR A 686 -17.73 -16.57 -7.59
C TYR A 686 -16.60 -16.27 -6.60
N GLY A 687 -16.28 -17.17 -5.66
CA GLY A 687 -15.12 -17.02 -4.78
C GLY A 687 -13.80 -16.75 -5.53
N ASP A 688 -13.49 -17.59 -6.52
CA ASP A 688 -12.28 -17.45 -7.35
C ASP A 688 -12.33 -16.19 -8.23
N PHE A 689 -13.52 -15.81 -8.71
CA PHE A 689 -13.72 -14.59 -9.50
C PHE A 689 -13.44 -13.33 -8.68
N LEU A 690 -13.92 -13.27 -7.44
CA LEU A 690 -13.69 -12.14 -6.54
C LEU A 690 -12.21 -12.01 -6.17
N GLU A 691 -11.52 -13.14 -5.93
CA GLU A 691 -10.10 -13.14 -5.63
C GLU A 691 -9.30 -12.57 -6.81
N LYS A 692 -9.50 -13.10 -8.02
CA LYS A 692 -8.80 -12.63 -9.23
C LYS A 692 -9.20 -11.22 -9.62
N GLY A 693 -10.46 -10.86 -9.47
CA GLY A 693 -10.95 -9.51 -9.71
C GLY A 693 -10.26 -8.51 -8.79
N SER A 694 -10.24 -8.75 -7.48
CA SER A 694 -9.58 -7.85 -6.52
C SER A 694 -8.10 -7.54 -6.80
N VAL A 695 -7.40 -8.41 -7.54
CA VAL A 695 -6.02 -8.18 -8.03
C VAL A 695 -6.01 -7.17 -9.18
N VAL A 696 -6.90 -7.34 -10.16
CA VAL A 696 -7.04 -6.41 -11.30
C VAL A 696 -7.29 -4.99 -10.81
N LEU A 697 -8.06 -4.84 -9.73
CA LEU A 697 -8.28 -3.53 -9.15
C LEU A 697 -7.03 -2.88 -8.63
N ARG A 698 -6.24 -3.67 -7.92
CA ARG A 698 -5.09 -3.18 -7.19
C ARG A 698 -4.09 -2.65 -8.20
N GLU A 699 -3.91 -3.40 -9.29
CA GLU A 699 -3.16 -2.97 -10.47
C GLU A 699 -3.77 -1.69 -11.08
N LEU A 700 -5.10 -1.61 -11.23
CA LEU A 700 -5.77 -0.41 -11.72
C LEU A 700 -5.55 0.80 -10.79
N ASP A 701 -5.57 0.59 -9.49
CA ASP A 701 -5.44 1.63 -8.49
C ASP A 701 -4.03 2.23 -8.43
N GLU A 702 -3.02 1.38 -8.62
CA GLU A 702 -1.62 1.76 -8.78
C GLU A 702 -1.42 2.53 -10.09
N PHE A 703 -2.00 2.06 -11.20
CA PHE A 703 -2.01 2.77 -12.47
C PHE A 703 -2.62 4.18 -12.34
N LEU A 704 -3.81 4.29 -11.73
CA LEU A 704 -4.48 5.58 -11.52
C LEU A 704 -3.72 6.51 -10.56
N TYR A 705 -2.99 5.96 -9.60
CA TYR A 705 -2.14 6.76 -8.70
C TYR A 705 -0.99 7.40 -9.47
N SER A 706 -0.27 6.61 -10.27
CA SER A 706 0.81 7.12 -11.14
C SER A 706 0.30 8.20 -12.10
N ARG A 707 -0.89 8.00 -12.68
CA ARG A 707 -1.52 9.00 -13.55
C ARG A 707 -1.85 10.31 -12.83
N ARG A 708 -2.21 10.29 -11.54
CA ARG A 708 -2.48 11.51 -10.78
C ARG A 708 -1.22 12.26 -10.39
N GLU A 709 -0.13 11.54 -10.09
CA GLU A 709 1.16 12.17 -9.84
C GLU A 709 1.67 12.88 -11.11
N GLU A 710 1.61 12.22 -12.26
CA GLU A 710 1.98 12.79 -13.56
C GLU A 710 1.16 14.07 -13.86
N ALA A 711 -0.16 14.04 -13.63
CA ALA A 711 -1.03 15.20 -13.82
C ALA A 711 -0.65 16.37 -12.89
N ARG A 712 -0.39 16.10 -11.61
CA ARG A 712 -0.03 17.12 -10.62
C ARG A 712 1.34 17.74 -10.92
N GLU A 713 2.30 16.95 -11.35
CA GLU A 713 3.63 17.44 -11.74
C GLU A 713 3.54 18.38 -12.95
N LEU A 714 2.74 18.00 -13.96
CA LEU A 714 2.48 18.85 -15.12
C LEU A 714 1.78 20.15 -14.71
N GLU A 715 0.76 20.09 -13.85
CA GLU A 715 0.04 21.27 -13.36
C GLU A 715 0.96 22.22 -12.57
N ILE A 716 1.82 21.68 -11.69
CA ILE A 716 2.83 22.47 -10.96
C ILE A 716 3.83 23.10 -11.94
N SER A 717 4.24 22.37 -12.98
CA SER A 717 5.18 22.89 -13.97
C SER A 717 4.59 24.06 -14.77
N ILE A 718 3.31 23.95 -15.18
CA ILE A 718 2.58 24.99 -15.91
C ILE A 718 2.37 26.22 -15.01
N HIS A 719 1.94 26.03 -13.77
CA HIS A 719 1.73 27.12 -12.83
C HIS A 719 3.03 27.87 -12.48
N ASN A 720 4.14 27.14 -12.41
CA ASN A 720 5.44 27.75 -12.21
C ASN A 720 5.89 28.54 -13.44
N SER A 721 5.70 28.02 -14.66
CA SER A 721 6.02 28.78 -15.88
C SER A 721 5.20 30.06 -16.01
N ASP A 722 3.92 30.03 -15.65
CA ASP A 722 3.05 31.22 -15.69
C ASP A 722 3.52 32.28 -14.69
N LYS A 723 3.85 31.89 -13.45
CA LYS A 723 4.42 32.79 -12.45
C LYS A 723 5.76 33.40 -12.87
N PHE A 724 6.63 32.62 -13.51
CA PHE A 724 7.90 33.15 -14.01
C PHE A 724 7.68 34.17 -15.13
N SER A 725 6.72 33.92 -16.03
CA SER A 725 6.37 34.87 -17.09
C SER A 725 5.74 36.16 -16.54
N GLU A 726 4.91 36.08 -15.49
CA GLU A 726 4.34 37.26 -14.80
C GLU A 726 5.42 38.08 -14.09
N ILE A 727 6.42 37.42 -13.49
CA ILE A 727 7.56 38.09 -12.84
C ILE A 727 8.42 38.80 -13.89
N GLU A 728 8.71 38.19 -15.04
CA GLU A 728 9.44 38.83 -16.14
C GLU A 728 8.69 40.03 -16.74
N HIS A 729 7.35 39.95 -16.84
CA HIS A 729 6.52 41.10 -17.22
C HIS A 729 6.46 42.21 -16.16
N SER A 730 6.57 41.87 -14.87
CA SER A 730 6.64 42.87 -13.81
C SER A 730 8.01 43.58 -13.75
N MET A 731 9.10 42.86 -14.03
CA MET A 731 10.47 43.40 -14.01
C MET A 731 10.78 44.31 -15.21
N SER A 732 10.03 44.21 -16.31
CA SER A 732 10.18 45.08 -17.48
C SER A 732 9.48 46.44 -17.34
N ASN A 733 8.61 46.64 -16.34
CA ASN A 733 7.81 47.86 -16.19
C ASN A 733 8.17 48.78 -15.00
N SER A 734 9.07 48.39 -14.09
CA SER A 734 9.45 49.24 -12.95
C SER A 734 10.85 49.83 -13.10
N GLY A 735 10.96 50.96 -13.80
CA GLY A 735 12.13 51.82 -13.75
C GLY A 735 12.15 52.65 -12.46
N SER A 736 12.94 52.24 -11.46
CA SER A 736 13.40 53.15 -10.40
C SER A 736 14.69 52.66 -9.76
N SER A 737 15.75 53.44 -9.95
CA SER A 737 17.07 53.29 -9.34
C SER A 737 17.04 53.51 -7.82
N LEU A 738 17.68 52.62 -7.06
CA LEU A 738 18.09 52.87 -5.67
C LEU A 738 19.62 52.77 -5.54
N PRO A 739 20.24 53.49 -4.58
CA PRO A 739 21.62 53.95 -4.68
C PRO A 739 22.64 52.96 -4.11
N ALA A 740 23.79 52.88 -4.77
CA ALA A 740 24.95 52.11 -4.32
C ALA A 740 25.62 52.74 -3.07
N PRO A 741 26.09 51.95 -2.10
CA PRO A 741 26.94 52.46 -1.03
C PRO A 741 28.32 52.85 -1.58
N ARG A 742 28.79 54.04 -1.21
CA ARG A 742 30.13 54.57 -1.49
C ARG A 742 31.20 53.78 -0.74
N GLY A 743 32.34 53.57 -1.40
CA GLY A 743 33.40 52.64 -0.99
C GLY A 743 34.63 53.25 -0.32
N GLN A 744 35.67 52.42 -0.22
CA GLN A 744 37.08 52.81 -0.04
C GLN A 744 38.02 51.80 -0.71
N LYS A 745 39.09 52.33 -1.30
CA LYS A 745 40.00 51.78 -2.31
C LYS A 745 41.05 50.80 -1.73
N ALA A 746 41.30 49.68 -2.41
CA ALA A 746 42.44 49.36 -3.29
C ALA A 746 43.83 49.19 -2.62
N ASN A 747 44.43 48.01 -2.81
CA ASN A 747 45.87 47.73 -2.98
C ASN A 747 46.04 46.23 -3.29
N THR A 748 46.19 45.86 -4.56
CA THR A 748 47.45 45.53 -5.28
C THR A 748 47.71 44.02 -5.38
N TRP A 749 47.66 43.54 -6.61
CA TRP A 749 48.01 42.21 -7.10
C TRP A 749 49.54 42.13 -7.33
N ASP A 750 50.18 41.09 -6.78
CA ASP A 750 51.59 40.72 -7.01
C ASP A 750 51.66 39.18 -7.10
N THR A 751 52.11 38.66 -8.24
CA THR A 751 52.10 37.25 -8.61
C THR A 751 53.32 36.45 -8.12
N SER A 752 54.11 36.98 -7.17
CA SER A 752 55.45 36.44 -6.86
C SER A 752 55.71 35.95 -5.42
N LYS A 753 54.71 35.84 -4.52
CA LYS A 753 54.96 35.41 -3.12
C LYS A 753 54.01 34.33 -2.59
N GLY A 754 54.60 33.22 -2.14
CA GLY A 754 53.93 32.08 -1.51
C GLY A 754 53.50 32.30 -0.06
N ILE A 755 52.57 31.46 0.39
CA ILE A 755 51.91 31.50 1.70
C ILE A 755 52.89 31.02 2.77
N ASN A 756 53.23 31.88 3.73
CA ASN A 756 53.78 31.44 5.01
C ASN A 756 52.63 30.98 5.93
N SER A 757 52.89 29.84 6.55
CA SER A 757 52.01 29.01 7.33
C SER A 757 51.93 29.41 8.80
N ALA A 758 51.03 28.71 9.49
CA ALA A 758 50.89 28.52 10.94
C ALA A 758 49.97 29.49 11.70
N HIS A 759 48.79 29.00 12.08
CA HIS A 759 48.63 28.46 13.43
C HIS A 759 47.48 27.43 13.50
N THR A 760 47.76 26.41 14.31
CA THR A 760 47.01 25.17 14.55
C THR A 760 45.76 25.35 15.42
N SER A 761 44.79 24.47 15.17
CA SER A 761 43.51 24.21 15.87
C SER A 761 43.64 23.88 17.38
N PRO A 762 42.56 23.78 18.21
CA PRO A 762 41.57 22.70 18.06
C PRO A 762 40.10 22.97 18.47
N ARG A 763 39.22 22.18 17.81
CA ARG A 763 38.03 21.46 18.34
C ARG A 763 36.64 22.13 18.48
N PHE A 764 35.68 21.46 17.80
CA PHE A 764 34.36 20.92 18.24
C PHE A 764 33.07 21.45 17.56
N PHE A 765 32.31 20.47 17.04
CA PHE A 765 30.86 20.38 16.72
C PHE A 765 30.27 21.14 15.50
N ASP A 766 29.74 20.41 14.51
CA ASP A 766 28.26 20.19 14.38
C ASP A 766 27.85 19.49 13.06
N GLU A 767 27.34 18.25 13.18
CA GLU A 767 26.28 17.66 12.34
C GLU A 767 24.95 17.98 13.02
N TYR A 768 24.02 18.76 12.43
CA TYR A 768 22.57 18.79 12.77
C TYR A 768 21.76 19.77 11.86
N GLY A 769 22.20 20.05 10.62
CA GLY A 769 21.70 21.19 9.83
C GLY A 769 20.34 21.02 9.13
N GLU A 770 20.02 19.86 8.54
CA GLU A 770 18.90 19.78 7.57
C GLU A 770 17.55 19.38 8.18
N TYR A 771 17.53 18.78 9.38
CA TYR A 771 16.28 18.51 10.11
C TYR A 771 15.69 19.79 10.75
N MET A 772 16.48 20.84 10.92
CA MET A 772 16.02 22.14 11.44
C MET A 772 15.34 23.01 10.37
N ILE A 773 15.70 22.89 9.09
CA ILE A 773 15.25 23.84 8.05
C ILE A 773 13.78 23.60 7.65
N LEU A 774 13.33 22.35 7.58
CA LEU A 774 11.90 22.02 7.36
C LEU A 774 11.01 22.32 8.58
N ARG A 775 11.56 22.18 9.80
CA ARG A 775 10.89 22.59 11.04
C ARG A 775 10.77 24.12 11.14
N TYR A 776 11.78 24.84 10.68
CA TYR A 776 11.80 26.30 10.59
C TYR A 776 10.77 26.83 9.58
N LEU A 777 10.60 26.18 8.42
CA LEU A 777 9.59 26.55 7.42
C LEU A 777 8.14 26.28 7.87
N ARG A 778 7.88 25.21 8.66
CA ARG A 778 6.55 24.90 9.22
C ARG A 778 6.22 25.76 10.46
N TYR A 779 7.22 26.08 11.29
CA TYR A 779 7.12 27.06 12.37
C TYR A 779 6.78 28.45 11.82
N MET A 780 7.43 28.88 10.74
CA MET A 780 7.16 30.17 10.08
C MET A 780 5.74 30.25 9.48
N LYS A 781 5.17 29.16 8.96
CA LYS A 781 3.79 29.12 8.45
C LYS A 781 2.73 29.21 9.56
N ASN A 782 2.96 28.60 10.73
CA ASN A 782 2.04 28.64 11.87
C ASN A 782 2.15 29.91 12.72
N TYR A 783 3.27 30.64 12.65
CA TYR A 783 3.46 31.89 13.39
C TYR A 783 2.76 33.09 12.71
N VAL A 784 2.48 33.00 11.40
CA VAL A 784 1.97 34.13 10.58
C VAL A 784 0.45 34.12 10.41
N MET A 785 -0.28 33.06 10.81
CA MET A 785 -1.76 33.06 10.83
C MET A 785 -2.32 32.32 12.06
N THR A 786 -2.64 33.02 13.15
CA THR A 786 -3.42 32.45 14.27
C THR A 786 -4.67 33.27 14.57
N GLN A 787 -5.84 32.75 14.20
CA GLN A 787 -7.11 33.20 14.76
C GLN A 787 -7.30 32.56 16.16
N PRO A 788 -7.92 33.27 17.13
CA PRO A 788 -8.18 32.71 18.46
C PRO A 788 -9.13 31.50 18.39
N LYS A 789 -8.79 30.42 19.10
CA LYS A 789 -9.63 29.20 19.17
C LYS A 789 -10.93 29.49 19.94
N LYS A 790 -12.05 28.94 19.47
CA LYS A 790 -13.39 29.09 20.07
C LYS A 790 -13.62 28.11 21.23
N ASN A 791 -14.57 28.40 22.12
CA ASN A 791 -14.84 27.65 23.35
C ASN A 791 -15.89 26.52 23.14
N ILE A 792 -15.65 25.35 23.74
CA ILE A 792 -16.63 24.24 23.80
C ILE A 792 -16.64 23.60 25.19
N ILE A 793 -17.79 23.06 25.58
CA ILE A 793 -17.97 22.31 26.83
C ILE A 793 -18.41 20.89 26.51
N THR A 794 -17.91 19.93 27.29
CA THR A 794 -18.12 18.51 27.07
C THR A 794 -18.51 17.82 28.37
N ILE A 795 -19.55 16.98 28.32
CA ILE A 795 -20.01 16.19 29.47
C ILE A 795 -19.88 14.70 29.15
N VAL A 796 -19.03 14.02 29.91
CA VAL A 796 -18.81 12.57 29.86
C VAL A 796 -19.26 11.89 31.15
N GLY A 797 -19.55 10.60 31.08
CA GLY A 797 -20.02 9.80 32.21
C GLY A 797 -20.75 8.57 31.74
N THR A 798 -21.03 7.66 32.65
CA THR A 798 -21.79 6.44 32.33
C THR A 798 -23.25 6.76 32.00
N THR A 799 -23.97 5.81 31.42
CA THR A 799 -25.44 5.92 31.34
C THR A 799 -26.05 5.89 32.76
N GLY A 800 -27.16 6.58 33.00
CA GLY A 800 -27.83 6.60 34.32
C GLY A 800 -27.28 7.57 35.39
N VAL A 801 -26.31 8.43 35.07
CA VAL A 801 -25.73 9.42 36.03
C VAL A 801 -26.23 10.85 35.83
N GLY A 802 -27.31 11.07 35.08
CA GLY A 802 -27.92 12.41 34.94
C GLY A 802 -27.23 13.38 33.97
N LYS A 803 -26.45 12.89 32.99
CA LYS A 803 -25.77 13.75 31.98
C LYS A 803 -26.69 14.75 31.29
N SER A 804 -27.87 14.31 30.85
CA SER A 804 -28.86 15.17 30.19
C SER A 804 -29.37 16.27 31.11
N GLN A 805 -29.59 15.97 32.39
CA GLN A 805 -30.03 16.95 33.37
C GLN A 805 -29.01 18.08 33.51
N LEU A 806 -27.74 17.74 33.78
CA LEU A 806 -26.67 18.74 33.86
C LEU A 806 -26.52 19.54 32.57
N SER A 807 -26.66 18.91 31.40
CA SER A 807 -26.51 19.59 30.12
C SER A 807 -27.50 20.74 29.91
N ILE A 808 -28.73 20.55 30.39
CA ILE A 808 -29.79 21.56 30.31
C ILE A 808 -29.55 22.66 31.33
N ASP A 809 -29.12 22.29 32.53
CA ASP A 809 -28.80 23.26 33.59
C ASP A 809 -27.64 24.15 33.15
N LEU A 810 -26.59 23.59 32.54
CA LEU A 810 -25.51 24.33 31.91
C LEU A 810 -26.02 25.20 30.75
N ALA A 811 -26.76 24.62 29.78
CA ALA A 811 -27.24 25.37 28.62
C ALA A 811 -28.03 26.63 29.01
N LYS A 812 -28.80 26.56 30.10
CA LYS A 812 -29.51 27.71 30.65
C LYS A 812 -28.58 28.73 31.32
N ALA A 813 -27.61 28.26 32.09
CA ALA A 813 -26.68 29.14 32.81
C ALA A 813 -25.76 29.92 31.86
N ILE A 814 -25.24 29.29 30.81
CA ILE A 814 -24.19 29.84 29.95
C ILE A 814 -24.64 30.19 28.53
N ASN A 815 -25.95 30.28 28.29
CA ASN A 815 -26.54 30.50 26.95
C ASN A 815 -25.98 29.52 25.91
N GLY A 816 -26.07 28.23 26.23
CA GLY A 816 -25.55 27.14 25.41
C GLY A 816 -26.62 26.39 24.64
N GLU A 817 -26.17 25.61 23.66
CA GLU A 817 -27.01 24.65 22.92
C GLU A 817 -26.35 23.27 22.97
N ILE A 818 -27.16 22.22 22.98
CA ILE A 818 -26.70 20.86 23.21
C ILE A 818 -26.40 20.17 21.88
N ILE A 819 -25.25 19.51 21.79
CA ILE A 819 -24.90 18.61 20.69
C ILE A 819 -24.85 17.19 21.26
N ASN A 820 -25.67 16.29 20.73
CA ASN A 820 -25.68 14.90 21.15
C ASN A 820 -24.51 14.13 20.54
N ALA A 821 -23.81 13.35 21.36
CA ALA A 821 -22.67 12.49 21.01
C ALA A 821 -22.94 11.02 21.44
N ASP A 822 -24.20 10.58 21.36
CA ASP A 822 -24.60 9.20 21.61
C ASP A 822 -25.04 8.56 20.30
N SER A 823 -24.31 7.53 19.87
CA SER A 823 -24.51 6.89 18.57
C SER A 823 -25.90 6.29 18.37
N MET A 824 -26.66 6.01 19.46
CA MET A 824 -28.01 5.47 19.35
C MET A 824 -29.09 6.55 19.39
N GLN A 825 -28.81 7.73 19.95
CA GLN A 825 -29.81 8.80 20.12
C GLN A 825 -30.01 9.65 18.88
N VAL A 826 -29.14 9.51 17.88
CA VAL A 826 -29.27 10.09 16.55
C VAL A 826 -30.42 9.49 15.75
N TYR A 827 -30.79 8.23 16.02
CA TYR A 827 -31.85 7.54 15.28
C TYR A 827 -33.24 8.01 15.69
N LYS A 828 -34.17 8.09 14.75
CA LYS A 828 -35.56 8.48 14.96
C LYS A 828 -36.37 7.43 15.73
N ARG A 829 -37.57 7.76 16.18
CA ARG A 829 -38.65 6.84 16.61
C ARG A 829 -38.40 5.91 17.82
N ILE A 830 -37.19 5.82 18.36
CA ILE A 830 -36.88 4.97 19.53
C ILE A 830 -36.51 5.74 20.82
N PRO A 831 -37.26 6.76 21.25
CA PRO A 831 -36.87 7.60 22.38
C PRO A 831 -36.70 6.84 23.71
N ILE A 832 -37.47 5.78 23.97
CA ILE A 832 -37.46 5.06 25.25
C ILE A 832 -36.23 4.16 25.35
N ILE A 833 -36.02 3.23 24.40
CA ILE A 833 -34.90 2.28 24.48
C ILE A 833 -33.54 2.93 24.23
N SER A 834 -33.48 3.98 23.39
CA SER A 834 -32.25 4.80 23.24
C SER A 834 -32.08 5.84 24.34
N ASN A 835 -33.04 5.92 25.27
CA ASN A 835 -33.01 6.78 26.45
C ASN A 835 -32.78 8.26 26.10
N LYS A 836 -33.48 8.76 25.07
CA LYS A 836 -33.47 10.18 24.70
C LYS A 836 -34.09 11.00 25.80
N HIS A 837 -33.55 12.19 26.02
CA HIS A 837 -34.16 13.12 26.98
C HIS A 837 -35.55 13.56 26.46
N PRO A 838 -36.64 13.40 27.22
CA PRO A 838 -37.98 13.77 26.76
C PRO A 838 -38.07 15.26 26.40
N ILE A 839 -38.80 15.61 25.33
CA ILE A 839 -38.88 16.99 24.82
C ILE A 839 -39.38 17.96 25.90
N LYS A 840 -40.41 17.56 26.66
CA LYS A 840 -40.95 18.32 27.80
C LYS A 840 -39.90 18.69 28.86
N ASP A 841 -38.91 17.82 29.05
CA ASP A 841 -37.87 17.97 30.07
C ASP A 841 -36.63 18.70 29.54
N ARG A 842 -36.56 19.01 28.23
CA ARG A 842 -35.49 19.81 27.61
C ARG A 842 -35.60 21.30 27.90
N LYS A 843 -36.73 21.76 28.47
CA LYS A 843 -36.99 23.16 28.86
C LYS A 843 -36.70 24.19 27.75
N GLY A 844 -36.98 23.83 26.50
CA GLY A 844 -36.76 24.68 25.31
C GLY A 844 -35.32 24.78 24.79
N VAL A 845 -34.36 24.05 25.37
CA VAL A 845 -32.96 24.08 24.92
C VAL A 845 -32.81 23.33 23.58
N PRO A 846 -32.25 23.97 22.54
CA PRO A 846 -31.98 23.31 21.26
C PRO A 846 -31.05 22.11 21.42
N HIS A 847 -31.40 21.00 20.75
CA HIS A 847 -30.58 19.80 20.67
C HIS A 847 -30.26 19.53 19.20
N HIS A 848 -28.98 19.46 18.89
CA HIS A 848 -28.44 19.19 17.57
C HIS A 848 -27.93 17.77 17.49
N VAL A 849 -27.85 17.25 16.25
CA VAL A 849 -27.29 15.92 15.95
C VAL A 849 -27.99 14.81 16.76
N MET A 850 -29.31 14.90 16.87
CA MET A 850 -30.14 13.99 17.67
C MET A 850 -31.45 13.75 16.95
N ASP A 851 -31.96 12.51 16.99
CA ASP A 851 -33.30 12.16 16.49
C ASP A 851 -33.56 12.55 15.02
N HIS A 852 -32.54 12.45 14.17
CA HIS A 852 -32.59 12.89 12.76
C HIS A 852 -32.26 11.80 11.74
N VAL A 853 -31.72 10.67 12.18
CA VAL A 853 -31.27 9.54 11.34
C VAL A 853 -32.38 8.49 11.24
N GLU A 854 -32.70 8.00 10.06
CA GLU A 854 -33.69 6.91 9.89
C GLU A 854 -33.08 5.55 10.27
N TRP A 855 -33.91 4.54 10.57
CA TRP A 855 -33.44 3.22 11.02
C TRP A 855 -32.67 2.40 9.98
N ASN A 856 -32.84 2.73 8.70
CA ASN A 856 -32.16 2.10 7.56
C ASN A 856 -30.85 2.80 7.19
N GLU A 857 -30.49 3.89 7.86
CA GLU A 857 -29.21 4.55 7.67
C GLU A 857 -28.19 4.07 8.71
N ASP A 858 -26.91 4.07 8.34
CA ASP A 858 -25.83 3.87 9.30
C ASP A 858 -25.25 5.22 9.75
N TYR A 859 -25.11 5.38 11.07
CA TYR A 859 -24.46 6.53 11.67
C TYR A 859 -23.05 6.20 12.14
N PHE A 860 -22.08 7.02 11.74
CA PHE A 860 -20.65 6.77 11.94
C PHE A 860 -19.88 8.05 12.24
N ILE A 861 -18.60 7.88 12.60
CA ILE A 861 -17.78 8.94 13.19
C ILE A 861 -17.57 10.17 12.30
N HIS A 862 -17.38 9.99 10.99
CA HIS A 862 -17.15 11.13 10.08
C HIS A 862 -18.41 11.94 9.88
N ARG A 863 -19.56 11.27 9.67
CA ARG A 863 -20.87 11.93 9.63
C ARG A 863 -21.13 12.71 10.92
N TYR A 864 -20.84 12.11 12.07
CA TYR A 864 -20.88 12.82 13.35
C TYR A 864 -19.94 14.04 13.40
N SER A 865 -18.68 13.89 12.98
CA SER A 865 -17.71 14.99 12.99
C SER A 865 -18.17 16.15 12.12
N GLU A 866 -18.71 15.87 10.93
CA GLU A 866 -19.23 16.89 10.02
C GLU A 866 -20.45 17.61 10.60
N GLU A 867 -21.47 16.86 11.01
CA GLU A 867 -22.70 17.42 11.58
C GLU A 867 -22.43 18.16 12.89
N ALA A 868 -21.56 17.63 13.76
CA ALA A 868 -21.18 18.28 15.00
C ALA A 868 -20.31 19.52 14.78
N ASN A 869 -19.36 19.52 13.84
CA ASN A 869 -18.57 20.72 13.51
C ASN A 869 -19.46 21.80 12.85
N ALA A 870 -20.41 21.40 12.00
CA ALA A 870 -21.40 22.32 11.45
C ALA A 870 -22.26 22.94 12.56
N ALA A 871 -22.77 22.12 13.49
CA ALA A 871 -23.52 22.60 14.64
C ALA A 871 -22.66 23.50 15.54
N ILE A 872 -21.39 23.16 15.81
CA ILE A 872 -20.47 24.00 16.57
C ILE A 872 -20.29 25.36 15.89
N SER A 873 -20.02 25.37 14.59
CA SER A 873 -19.81 26.60 13.81
C SER A 873 -21.06 27.48 13.83
N ASP A 874 -22.23 26.87 13.62
CA ASP A 874 -23.54 27.50 13.64
C ASP A 874 -23.89 28.10 15.02
N ILE A 875 -23.74 27.32 16.10
CA ILE A 875 -23.94 27.77 17.48
C ILE A 875 -22.99 28.93 17.82
N HIS A 876 -21.71 28.81 17.46
CA HIS A 876 -20.73 29.88 17.65
C HIS A 876 -21.06 31.13 16.83
N SER A 877 -21.58 30.99 15.61
CA SER A 877 -21.99 32.13 14.78
C SER A 877 -23.15 32.93 15.39
N ARG A 878 -24.00 32.25 16.19
CA ARG A 878 -25.05 32.87 17.02
C ARG A 878 -24.55 33.42 18.36
N GLY A 879 -23.23 33.35 18.64
CA GLY A 879 -22.66 33.80 19.91
C GLY A 879 -23.01 32.92 21.12
N LYS A 880 -23.42 31.67 20.89
CA LYS A 880 -23.76 30.70 21.94
C LYS A 880 -22.64 29.68 22.17
N THR A 881 -22.70 28.95 23.28
CA THR A 881 -21.69 27.94 23.64
C THR A 881 -22.16 26.52 23.31
N PRO A 882 -21.43 25.76 22.48
CA PRO A 882 -21.72 24.35 22.23
C PRO A 882 -21.44 23.48 23.46
N ILE A 883 -22.42 22.67 23.86
CA ILE A 883 -22.33 21.71 24.96
C ILE A 883 -22.50 20.30 24.38
N ILE A 884 -21.39 19.55 24.29
CA ILE A 884 -21.35 18.22 23.72
C ILE A 884 -21.62 17.19 24.82
N ILE A 885 -22.65 16.35 24.65
CA ILE A 885 -23.05 15.35 25.64
C ILE A 885 -23.23 13.98 25.02
N GLY A 886 -22.71 12.92 25.62
CA GLY A 886 -22.95 11.59 25.06
C GLY A 886 -22.33 10.43 25.82
N GLY A 887 -22.85 9.25 25.52
CA GLY A 887 -22.29 7.98 25.98
C GLY A 887 -21.19 7.41 25.08
N THR A 888 -21.03 7.94 23.87
CA THR A 888 -20.05 7.45 22.88
C THR A 888 -18.79 8.31 22.92
N HIS A 889 -17.95 8.08 23.95
CA HIS A 889 -16.70 8.85 24.17
C HIS A 889 -15.73 8.81 22.98
N TYR A 890 -15.83 7.80 22.13
CA TYR A 890 -15.08 7.73 20.87
C TYR A 890 -15.41 8.89 19.92
N TYR A 891 -16.68 9.28 19.81
CA TYR A 891 -17.13 10.39 18.97
C TYR A 891 -16.59 11.73 19.47
N LEU A 892 -16.68 11.91 20.78
CA LEU A 892 -16.13 13.07 21.45
C LEU A 892 -14.63 13.23 21.22
N GLN A 893 -13.86 12.15 21.36
CA GLN A 893 -12.40 12.20 21.25
C GLN A 893 -11.96 12.73 19.86
N ASN A 894 -12.63 12.29 18.78
CA ASN A 894 -12.32 12.79 17.44
C ASN A 894 -12.78 14.23 17.24
N LEU A 895 -13.88 14.65 17.87
CA LEU A 895 -14.39 16.01 17.75
C LEU A 895 -13.45 17.04 18.43
N ILE A 896 -12.89 16.72 19.60
CA ILE A 896 -12.12 17.70 20.39
C ILE A 896 -10.62 17.74 20.04
N PHE A 897 -10.06 16.65 19.52
CA PHE A 897 -8.63 16.53 19.19
C PHE A 897 -8.41 16.46 17.68
N LYS A 898 -7.38 17.16 17.19
CA LYS A 898 -6.82 17.08 15.83
C LYS A 898 -6.21 15.69 15.63
N ASN A 899 -6.11 15.28 14.37
CA ASN A 899 -5.30 14.14 13.98
C ASN A 899 -5.73 12.80 14.64
N LYS A 900 -6.99 12.67 15.10
CA LYS A 900 -7.54 11.40 15.65
C LYS A 900 -8.26 10.56 14.61
N THR A 901 -8.73 11.21 13.56
CA THR A 901 -9.19 10.58 12.33
C THR A 901 -8.44 11.19 11.17
N VAL A 902 -8.00 10.33 10.25
CA VAL A 902 -7.47 10.76 8.96
C VAL A 902 -8.61 11.42 8.17
N GLY A 903 -8.41 12.65 7.69
CA GLY A 903 -9.39 13.39 6.87
C GLY A 903 -9.82 14.80 7.35
N GLU A 904 -9.11 15.46 8.29
CA GLU A 904 -9.54 16.78 8.83
C GLU A 904 -8.79 18.01 8.31
N LYS A 905 -7.75 17.85 7.49
CA LYS A 905 -6.88 18.96 7.06
C LYS A 905 -6.63 19.06 5.57
N GLU A 906 -7.23 18.19 4.77
CA GLU A 906 -7.13 18.26 3.32
C GLU A 906 -8.55 18.34 2.79
N ASP A 907 -8.75 19.28 1.86
CA ASP A 907 -10.01 19.49 1.18
C ASP A 907 -10.62 18.13 0.81
N LYS A 908 -11.90 17.92 1.13
CA LYS A 908 -12.64 16.69 0.75
C LYS A 908 -12.61 16.42 -0.77
N GLU A 909 -12.09 17.35 -1.55
CA GLU A 909 -11.83 17.25 -2.99
C GLU A 909 -10.56 16.46 -3.36
N THR A 910 -9.60 16.21 -2.47
CA THR A 910 -8.36 15.46 -2.77
C THR A 910 -8.34 13.98 -2.35
N LEU A 911 -9.32 13.50 -1.58
CA LEU A 911 -9.42 12.08 -1.16
C LEU A 911 -9.94 11.19 -2.30
N LYS A 912 -9.28 10.05 -2.56
CA LYS A 912 -9.68 9.11 -3.63
C LYS A 912 -10.96 8.36 -3.26
N LYS A 913 -11.95 8.32 -4.17
CA LYS A 913 -13.12 7.45 -4.04
C LYS A 913 -12.68 5.98 -4.16
N LEU A 914 -13.07 5.17 -3.18
CA LEU A 914 -12.91 3.71 -3.21
C LEU A 914 -13.67 3.16 -4.43
N SER A 915 -13.12 2.16 -5.13
CA SER A 915 -13.94 1.36 -6.04
C SER A 915 -14.58 0.23 -5.27
N ALA A 916 -15.54 -0.42 -5.91
CA ALA A 916 -16.12 -1.67 -5.52
C ALA A 916 -15.15 -2.82 -5.33
N GLU A 917 -14.07 -3.04 -6.09
CA GLU A 917 -13.12 -4.11 -5.72
C GLU A 917 -12.36 -3.75 -4.43
N GLU A 918 -12.10 -2.46 -4.15
CA GLU A 918 -11.49 -2.00 -2.89
C GLU A 918 -12.53 -2.15 -1.77
N GLN A 919 -13.77 -1.79 -2.06
CA GLN A 919 -14.94 -1.93 -1.20
C GLN A 919 -15.18 -3.40 -0.86
N GLU A 920 -15.03 -4.28 -1.84
CA GLU A 920 -15.26 -5.71 -1.75
C GLU A 920 -14.14 -6.43 -1.02
N LEU A 921 -12.90 -5.98 -1.19
CA LEU A 921 -11.80 -6.38 -0.32
C LEU A 921 -12.07 -5.96 1.13
N LEU A 922 -12.55 -4.74 1.35
CA LEU A 922 -12.92 -4.22 2.67
C LEU A 922 -14.13 -4.94 3.29
N ASP A 923 -15.05 -5.42 2.47
CA ASP A 923 -16.25 -6.18 2.89
C ASP A 923 -16.03 -7.70 2.90
N GLY A 924 -14.90 -8.17 2.34
CA GLY A 924 -14.44 -9.56 2.24
C GLY A 924 -14.03 -10.21 3.58
N PRO A 925 -13.53 -11.45 3.58
CA PRO A 925 -13.17 -12.17 4.79
C PRO A 925 -12.05 -11.47 5.58
N VAL A 926 -12.06 -11.63 6.91
CA VAL A 926 -11.15 -10.89 7.80
C VAL A 926 -9.70 -11.20 7.50
N GLU A 927 -9.42 -12.46 7.17
CA GLU A 927 -8.11 -12.97 6.81
C GLU A 927 -7.56 -12.29 5.56
N ALA A 928 -8.41 -12.05 4.54
CA ALA A 928 -8.04 -11.32 3.33
C ALA A 928 -7.71 -9.84 3.63
N ILE A 929 -8.50 -9.21 4.51
CA ILE A 929 -8.25 -7.83 4.96
C ILE A 929 -6.96 -7.74 5.79
N PHE A 930 -6.75 -8.69 6.72
CA PHE A 930 -5.55 -8.76 7.56
C PHE A 930 -4.30 -8.99 6.74
N GLN A 931 -4.37 -9.92 5.79
CA GLN A 931 -3.27 -10.25 4.88
C GLN A 931 -2.94 -9.03 4.02
N ARG A 932 -3.94 -8.39 3.42
CA ARG A 932 -3.72 -7.16 2.65
C ARG A 932 -3.14 -6.04 3.50
N LEU A 933 -3.62 -5.84 4.72
CA LEU A 933 -3.07 -4.82 5.60
C LEU A 933 -1.64 -5.14 6.02
N THR A 934 -1.29 -6.42 6.19
CA THR A 934 0.08 -6.85 6.53
C THR A 934 1.05 -6.65 5.37
N GLU A 935 0.58 -6.87 4.13
CA GLU A 935 1.35 -6.57 2.92
C GLU A 935 1.62 -5.06 2.77
N VAL A 936 0.63 -4.24 3.10
CA VAL A 936 0.64 -2.80 2.85
C VAL A 936 1.30 -2.00 3.98
N ASP A 937 1.01 -2.37 5.22
CA ASP A 937 1.48 -1.71 6.43
C ASP A 937 1.66 -2.74 7.57
N PRO A 938 2.78 -3.48 7.57
CA PRO A 938 3.02 -4.55 8.54
C PRO A 938 3.09 -4.02 9.99
N VAL A 939 3.53 -2.77 10.17
CA VAL A 939 3.62 -2.13 11.49
C VAL A 939 2.24 -1.95 12.11
N ILE A 940 1.22 -1.58 11.31
CA ILE A 940 -0.15 -1.42 11.82
C ILE A 940 -0.90 -2.75 11.93
N SER A 941 -0.58 -3.74 11.10
CA SER A 941 -1.21 -5.07 11.18
C SER A 941 -0.76 -5.82 12.43
N GLU A 942 0.52 -5.76 12.81
CA GLU A 942 1.03 -6.35 14.06
C GLU A 942 0.37 -5.72 15.30
N LYS A 943 0.04 -4.43 15.24
CA LYS A 943 -0.64 -3.74 16.34
C LYS A 943 -2.06 -4.24 16.63
N PHE A 944 -2.76 -4.77 15.63
CA PHE A 944 -4.15 -5.23 15.76
C PHE A 944 -4.26 -6.76 15.78
N HIS A 945 -5.34 -7.27 16.38
CA HIS A 945 -5.59 -8.71 16.37
C HIS A 945 -6.05 -9.15 14.97
N PRO A 946 -5.57 -10.28 14.41
CA PRO A 946 -5.91 -10.75 13.06
C PRO A 946 -7.40 -10.97 12.79
N GLN A 947 -8.21 -11.12 13.85
CA GLN A 947 -9.66 -11.29 13.76
C GLN A 947 -10.47 -9.99 14.02
N ASP A 948 -9.81 -8.85 14.28
CA ASP A 948 -10.49 -7.57 14.51
C ASP A 948 -10.83 -6.88 13.18
N LYS A 949 -11.76 -7.50 12.42
CA LYS A 949 -12.17 -7.09 11.06
C LYS A 949 -12.39 -5.61 10.92
N ARG A 950 -13.05 -4.98 11.90
CA ARG A 950 -13.41 -3.57 11.86
C ARG A 950 -12.18 -2.66 11.85
N LYS A 951 -11.19 -2.91 12.71
CA LYS A 951 -9.98 -2.09 12.77
C LYS A 951 -9.05 -2.34 11.59
N LEU A 952 -8.95 -3.60 11.16
CA LEU A 952 -8.15 -3.98 10.02
C LEU A 952 -8.72 -3.39 8.73
N ARG A 953 -10.03 -3.51 8.53
CA ARG A 953 -10.77 -2.86 7.46
C ARG A 953 -10.51 -1.36 7.47
N ARG A 954 -10.69 -0.68 8.62
CA ARG A 954 -10.52 0.78 8.67
C ARG A 954 -9.07 1.23 8.41
N ALA A 955 -8.09 0.51 8.92
CA ALA A 955 -6.68 0.83 8.67
C ALA A 955 -6.35 0.62 7.18
N LEU A 956 -6.87 -0.45 6.58
CA LEU A 956 -6.74 -0.68 5.15
C LEU A 956 -7.48 0.40 4.35
N GLU A 957 -8.69 0.75 4.73
CA GLU A 957 -9.49 1.82 4.11
C GLU A 957 -8.76 3.17 4.14
N ILE A 958 -8.12 3.53 5.26
CA ILE A 958 -7.28 4.73 5.37
C ILE A 958 -6.17 4.67 4.32
N PHE A 959 -5.44 3.57 4.22
CA PHE A 959 -4.42 3.40 3.19
C PHE A 959 -5.00 3.50 1.77
N LEU A 960 -6.15 2.88 1.51
CA LEU A 960 -6.75 2.84 0.18
C LEU A 960 -7.24 4.24 -0.25
N THR A 961 -7.73 5.03 0.70
CA THR A 961 -8.24 6.39 0.47
C THR A 961 -7.15 7.47 0.43
N THR A 962 -6.11 7.39 1.26
CA THR A 962 -5.02 8.40 1.32
C THR A 962 -3.74 8.00 0.62
N ARG A 963 -3.55 6.71 0.32
CA ARG A 963 -2.33 6.10 -0.25
C ARG A 963 -1.07 6.26 0.56
N GLN A 964 -1.19 6.76 1.79
CA GLN A 964 -0.11 6.80 2.77
C GLN A 964 -0.33 5.68 3.79
N LYS A 965 0.76 5.06 4.27
CA LYS A 965 0.63 3.99 5.26
C LYS A 965 0.01 4.54 6.54
N PRO A 966 -1.02 3.89 7.11
CA PRO A 966 -1.59 4.30 8.38
C PRO A 966 -0.56 4.45 9.49
N SER A 967 0.49 3.63 9.52
CA SER A 967 1.60 3.71 10.48
C SER A 967 2.44 4.96 10.30
N GLU A 968 2.73 5.38 9.08
CA GLU A 968 3.44 6.64 8.75
C GLU A 968 2.56 7.84 9.11
N ILE A 969 1.28 7.82 8.74
CA ILE A 969 0.31 8.86 9.14
C ILE A 969 0.22 8.93 10.67
N TYR A 970 0.08 7.80 11.38
CA TYR A 970 0.05 7.80 12.84
C TYR A 970 1.38 8.23 13.47
N TYR A 971 2.51 8.02 12.79
CA TYR A 971 3.83 8.50 13.22
C TYR A 971 3.95 10.01 13.05
N GLU A 972 3.58 10.55 11.89
CA GLU A 972 3.52 12.00 11.62
C GLU A 972 2.53 12.71 12.54
N GLN A 973 1.33 12.15 12.72
CA GLN A 973 0.34 12.68 13.68
C GLN A 973 0.88 12.69 15.11
N LYS A 974 1.70 11.70 15.49
CA LYS A 974 2.38 11.67 16.80
C LYS A 974 3.50 12.71 16.88
N LEU A 975 4.26 12.95 15.80
CA LEU A 975 5.25 14.01 15.75
C LEU A 975 4.58 15.38 15.88
N ASP A 976 3.51 15.63 15.12
CA ASP A 976 2.67 16.84 15.23
C ASP A 976 2.13 17.02 16.65
N GLU A 977 1.63 15.94 17.27
CA GLU A 977 1.19 15.95 18.67
C GLU A 977 2.34 16.32 19.62
N ILE A 978 3.59 15.91 19.37
CA ILE A 978 4.75 16.27 20.20
C ILE A 978 5.08 17.77 20.04
N GLU A 979 4.84 18.34 18.87
CA GLU A 979 5.22 19.72 18.55
C GLU A 979 4.22 20.80 19.03
N ASP A 980 2.90 20.54 19.00
CA ASP A 980 1.86 21.48 19.48
C ASP A 980 0.62 20.76 20.05
N SER A 981 -0.22 21.50 20.78
CA SER A 981 -1.46 20.98 21.36
C SER A 981 -2.40 20.43 20.29
N SER A 982 -2.90 19.23 20.57
CA SER A 982 -3.81 18.53 19.68
C SER A 982 -5.25 19.02 19.80
N LEU A 983 -5.60 19.85 20.79
CA LEU A 983 -6.98 20.35 20.94
C LEU A 983 -7.38 21.29 19.79
N LYS A 984 -8.57 21.08 19.21
CA LYS A 984 -9.12 21.95 18.14
C LYS A 984 -9.71 23.26 18.68
N PHE A 985 -10.27 23.19 19.88
CA PHE A 985 -11.00 24.26 20.55
C PHE A 985 -10.40 24.52 21.92
N ASN A 986 -10.84 25.59 22.57
CA ASN A 986 -10.71 25.70 24.01
C ASN A 986 -11.74 24.74 24.63
N SER A 987 -11.29 23.65 25.25
CA SER A 987 -12.16 22.55 25.66
C SER A 987 -12.23 22.36 27.18
N LEU A 988 -13.45 22.44 27.73
CA LEU A 988 -13.77 22.08 29.12
C LEU A 988 -14.45 20.71 29.18
N LEU A 989 -13.97 19.82 30.05
CA LEU A 989 -14.49 18.46 30.17
C LEU A 989 -14.99 18.15 31.59
N PHE A 990 -16.28 17.82 31.70
CA PHE A 990 -16.91 17.31 32.90
C PHE A 990 -17.03 15.80 32.86
N TRP A 991 -16.65 15.11 33.93
CA TRP A 991 -16.88 13.68 34.10
C TRP A 991 -17.83 13.42 35.27
N LEU A 992 -19.06 13.03 34.95
CA LEU A 992 -20.04 12.61 35.95
C LEU A 992 -19.75 11.16 36.33
N TYR A 993 -19.44 10.97 37.61
CA TYR A 993 -19.08 9.69 38.19
C TYR A 993 -20.13 9.24 39.20
N CYS A 994 -20.37 7.94 39.25
CA CYS A 994 -21.18 7.29 40.27
C CYS A 994 -20.48 5.99 40.67
N GLU A 995 -20.51 5.67 41.96
CA GLU A 995 -19.98 4.40 42.46
C GLU A 995 -20.63 3.18 41.76
N PRO A 996 -19.86 2.12 41.40
CA PRO A 996 -20.35 1.01 40.59
C PRO A 996 -21.55 0.24 41.16
N GLU A 997 -21.60 0.02 42.48
CA GLU A 997 -22.69 -0.75 43.11
C GLU A 997 -23.99 0.06 43.11
N THR A 998 -23.94 1.32 43.54
CA THR A 998 -25.08 2.25 43.45
C THR A 998 -25.55 2.46 42.02
N LEU A 999 -24.61 2.55 41.06
CA LEU A 999 -24.93 2.67 39.65
C LEU A 999 -25.62 1.42 39.11
N LYS A 1000 -25.18 0.22 39.50
CA LYS A 1000 -25.77 -1.05 39.07
C LYS A 1000 -27.25 -1.12 39.41
N GLU A 1001 -27.62 -0.82 40.65
CA GLU A 1001 -29.03 -0.81 41.06
C GLU A 1001 -29.86 0.22 40.30
N ARG A 1002 -29.32 1.42 40.06
CA ARG A 1002 -29.99 2.46 39.27
C ARG A 1002 -30.23 2.04 37.83
N LEU A 1003 -29.24 1.39 37.21
CA LEU A 1003 -29.36 0.90 35.85
C LEU A 1003 -30.42 -0.18 35.72
N ASP A 1004 -30.47 -1.10 36.68
CA ASP A 1004 -31.47 -2.18 36.69
C ASP A 1004 -32.89 -1.61 36.86
N LYS A 1005 -33.10 -0.75 37.88
CA LYS A 1005 -34.39 -0.05 38.09
C LYS A 1005 -34.79 0.79 36.89
N ARG A 1006 -33.83 1.40 36.20
CA ARG A 1006 -34.09 2.18 34.99
C ARG A 1006 -34.56 1.30 33.84
N VAL A 1007 -33.97 0.12 33.65
CA VAL A 1007 -34.44 -0.84 32.64
C VAL A 1007 -35.86 -1.30 32.98
N ASP A 1008 -36.15 -1.58 34.25
CA ASP A 1008 -37.51 -1.93 34.68
C ASP A 1008 -38.50 -0.80 34.35
N ALA A 1009 -38.20 0.45 34.73
CA ALA A 1009 -39.03 1.61 34.40
C ALA A 1009 -39.13 1.88 32.88
N MET A 1010 -38.10 1.53 32.12
CA MET A 1010 -38.08 1.63 30.66
C MET A 1010 -39.10 0.65 30.04
N MET A 1011 -39.20 -0.57 30.58
CA MET A 1011 -40.21 -1.54 30.17
C MET A 1011 -41.63 -1.05 30.50
N ASP A 1012 -41.83 -0.47 31.69
CA ASP A 1012 -43.12 0.08 32.13
C ASP A 1012 -43.57 1.30 31.31
N SER A 1013 -42.63 2.10 30.81
CA SER A 1013 -42.89 3.36 30.08
C SER A 1013 -43.15 3.19 28.58
N GLY A 1014 -43.19 1.95 28.08
CA GLY A 1014 -43.57 1.64 26.70
C GLY A 1014 -42.45 1.11 25.81
N ALA A 1015 -41.30 0.68 26.36
CA ALA A 1015 -40.22 0.09 25.54
C ALA A 1015 -40.68 -1.11 24.73
N LEU A 1016 -41.61 -1.91 25.25
CA LEU A 1016 -42.14 -3.07 24.52
C LEU A 1016 -42.79 -2.69 23.19
N ALA A 1017 -43.48 -1.54 23.13
CA ALA A 1017 -44.06 -1.02 21.90
C ALA A 1017 -42.97 -0.63 20.89
N GLU A 1018 -41.90 0.03 21.33
CA GLU A 1018 -40.76 0.36 20.47
C GLU A 1018 -40.02 -0.89 19.98
N ILE A 1019 -39.85 -1.90 20.84
CA ILE A 1019 -39.24 -3.18 20.48
C ILE A 1019 -40.10 -3.90 19.43
N GLN A 1020 -41.42 -3.89 19.58
CA GLN A 1020 -42.33 -4.47 18.61
C GLN A 1020 -42.33 -3.69 17.28
N GLU A 1021 -42.28 -2.36 17.32
CA GLU A 1021 -42.19 -1.52 16.12
C GLU A 1021 -40.87 -1.77 15.38
N MET A 1022 -39.75 -1.79 16.11
CA MET A 1022 -38.45 -2.19 15.57
C MET A 1022 -38.49 -3.60 15.01
N ASN A 1023 -39.14 -4.55 15.67
CA ASN A 1023 -39.28 -5.92 15.17
C ASN A 1023 -40.10 -5.97 13.89
N ALA A 1024 -41.19 -5.20 13.81
CA ALA A 1024 -41.99 -5.11 12.59
C ALA A 1024 -41.17 -4.54 11.42
N PHE A 1025 -40.30 -3.57 11.68
CA PHE A 1025 -39.38 -3.06 10.66
C PHE A 1025 -38.28 -4.07 10.33
N TYR A 1026 -37.68 -4.70 11.35
CA TYR A 1026 -36.66 -5.73 11.24
C TYR A 1026 -37.11 -6.93 10.39
N GLN A 1027 -38.38 -7.31 10.52
CA GLN A 1027 -38.98 -8.41 9.78
C GLN A 1027 -39.41 -8.03 8.35
N ARG A 1028 -39.64 -6.74 8.08
CA ARG A 1028 -39.99 -6.24 6.74
C ARG A 1028 -38.78 -6.05 5.85
N GLU A 1029 -37.64 -5.74 6.43
CA GLU A 1029 -36.37 -5.59 5.72
C GLU A 1029 -35.81 -6.97 5.34
N ASP A 1030 -35.52 -7.15 4.06
CA ASP A 1030 -34.93 -8.36 3.49
C ASP A 1030 -33.69 -7.98 2.63
N PRO A 1031 -32.47 -8.45 2.97
CA PRO A 1031 -32.14 -9.32 4.10
C PRO A 1031 -32.34 -8.64 5.45
N ARG A 1032 -32.70 -9.45 6.46
CA ARG A 1032 -32.86 -8.97 7.85
C ARG A 1032 -31.61 -8.18 8.27
N PRO A 1033 -31.78 -7.00 8.90
CA PRO A 1033 -30.65 -6.16 9.29
C PRO A 1033 -29.68 -6.86 10.25
N ASP A 1034 -28.40 -6.56 10.15
CA ASP A 1034 -27.39 -7.05 11.09
C ASP A 1034 -27.44 -6.23 12.39
N CYS A 1035 -27.63 -6.92 13.52
CA CYS A 1035 -27.60 -6.32 14.87
C CYS A 1035 -26.22 -5.81 15.31
N THR A 1036 -25.21 -5.92 14.45
CA THR A 1036 -23.90 -5.29 14.64
C THR A 1036 -23.78 -3.91 13.99
N ASN A 1037 -24.77 -3.46 13.20
CA ASN A 1037 -24.79 -2.17 12.47
C ASN A 1037 -26.01 -1.31 12.81
N GLY A 1038 -25.94 -0.03 12.46
CA GLY A 1038 -27.06 0.92 12.58
C GLY A 1038 -27.69 1.03 13.97
N VAL A 1039 -28.99 1.28 13.96
CA VAL A 1039 -29.86 1.31 15.15
C VAL A 1039 -29.96 -0.05 15.84
N TRP A 1040 -29.74 -1.15 15.11
CA TRP A 1040 -29.87 -2.52 15.58
C TRP A 1040 -28.82 -2.91 16.63
N GLN A 1041 -27.78 -2.11 16.78
CA GLN A 1041 -26.81 -2.21 17.87
C GLN A 1041 -27.38 -1.84 19.24
N VAL A 1042 -28.53 -1.15 19.30
CA VAL A 1042 -29.13 -0.64 20.52
C VAL A 1042 -29.29 -1.73 21.58
N ILE A 1043 -28.98 -1.39 22.83
CA ILE A 1043 -29.24 -2.25 23.98
C ILE A 1043 -30.72 -2.10 24.31
N GLY A 1044 -31.50 -3.16 24.07
CA GLY A 1044 -32.95 -3.12 24.25
C GLY A 1044 -33.74 -3.76 23.12
N PHE A 1045 -33.13 -4.06 21.98
CA PHE A 1045 -33.80 -4.78 20.88
C PHE A 1045 -33.28 -6.21 20.73
N LYS A 1046 -31.99 -6.36 20.41
CA LYS A 1046 -31.36 -7.66 20.12
C LYS A 1046 -31.39 -8.65 21.28
N GLU A 1047 -31.45 -8.16 22.52
CA GLU A 1047 -31.58 -9.00 23.70
C GLU A 1047 -32.93 -9.74 23.73
N PHE A 1048 -33.96 -9.21 23.06
CA PHE A 1048 -35.30 -9.76 22.97
C PHE A 1048 -35.56 -10.55 21.68
N LEU A 1049 -34.61 -10.60 20.73
CA LEU A 1049 -34.77 -11.36 19.48
C LEU A 1049 -35.18 -12.82 19.70
N PRO A 1050 -34.59 -13.59 20.65
CA PRO A 1050 -35.03 -14.97 20.91
C PRO A 1050 -36.50 -15.08 21.31
N TRP A 1051 -37.02 -14.08 22.02
CA TRP A 1051 -38.44 -14.01 22.37
C TRP A 1051 -39.31 -13.60 21.17
N LEU A 1052 -38.88 -12.60 20.41
CA LEU A 1052 -39.58 -12.12 19.21
C LEU A 1052 -39.67 -13.19 18.11
N GLU A 1053 -38.59 -13.94 17.88
CA GLU A 1053 -38.53 -15.05 16.91
C GLU A 1053 -39.36 -16.25 17.33
N SER A 1054 -39.59 -16.44 18.64
CA SER A 1054 -40.51 -17.47 19.16
C SER A 1054 -42.00 -17.12 18.97
N GLY A 1055 -42.31 -16.06 18.23
CA GLY A 1055 -43.67 -15.55 18.05
C GLY A 1055 -44.24 -14.91 19.32
N GLN A 1056 -43.37 -14.43 20.23
CA GLN A 1056 -43.75 -13.83 21.53
C GLN A 1056 -44.46 -14.80 22.49
N SER A 1057 -44.40 -16.11 22.23
CA SER A 1057 -45.21 -17.14 22.90
C SER A 1057 -44.72 -17.52 24.31
N ASN A 1058 -43.44 -17.30 24.62
CA ASN A 1058 -42.82 -17.79 25.86
C ASN A 1058 -42.44 -16.64 26.82
N PRO A 1059 -43.15 -16.47 27.96
CA PRO A 1059 -42.88 -15.39 28.92
C PRO A 1059 -41.52 -15.52 29.62
N ASN A 1060 -40.94 -16.72 29.71
CA ASN A 1060 -39.61 -16.92 30.31
C ASN A 1060 -38.52 -16.31 29.42
N LEU A 1061 -38.65 -16.40 28.09
CA LEU A 1061 -37.71 -15.79 27.14
C LEU A 1061 -37.78 -14.25 27.19
N PHE A 1062 -38.97 -13.69 27.46
CA PHE A 1062 -39.13 -12.25 27.67
C PHE A 1062 -38.38 -11.79 28.93
N GLN A 1063 -38.57 -12.48 30.06
CA GLN A 1063 -37.84 -12.18 31.30
C GLN A 1063 -36.33 -12.35 31.13
N GLU A 1064 -35.89 -13.38 30.40
CA GLU A 1064 -34.47 -13.56 30.07
C GLU A 1064 -33.94 -12.41 29.19
N GLY A 1065 -34.74 -11.92 28.23
CA GLY A 1065 -34.42 -10.73 27.43
C GLY A 1065 -34.23 -9.48 28.28
N VAL A 1066 -35.11 -9.23 29.26
CA VAL A 1066 -34.97 -8.11 30.22
C VAL A 1066 -33.69 -8.25 31.04
N GLU A 1067 -33.39 -9.43 31.57
CA GLU A 1067 -32.17 -9.65 32.36
C GLU A 1067 -30.89 -9.53 31.49
N ARG A 1068 -30.93 -10.00 30.24
CA ARG A 1068 -29.85 -9.78 29.26
C ARG A 1068 -29.65 -8.29 28.98
N MET A 1069 -30.73 -7.52 28.83
CA MET A 1069 -30.68 -6.06 28.64
C MET A 1069 -30.05 -5.36 29.84
N LYS A 1070 -30.42 -5.75 31.07
CA LYS A 1070 -29.78 -5.25 32.30
C LYS A 1070 -28.28 -5.59 32.33
N ILE A 1071 -27.91 -6.84 32.06
CA ILE A 1071 -26.51 -7.27 31.98
C ILE A 1071 -25.73 -6.42 30.97
N ARG A 1072 -26.26 -6.24 29.76
CA ARG A 1072 -25.62 -5.45 28.69
C ARG A 1072 -25.49 -3.97 29.06
N THR A 1073 -26.51 -3.40 29.70
CA THR A 1073 -26.47 -2.02 30.20
C THR A 1073 -25.36 -1.82 31.24
N ARG A 1074 -25.18 -2.78 32.17
CA ARG A 1074 -24.08 -2.77 33.15
C ARG A 1074 -22.71 -2.94 32.49
N GLN A 1075 -22.59 -3.83 31.52
CA GLN A 1075 -21.36 -4.02 30.73
C GLN A 1075 -20.99 -2.74 29.98
N TYR A 1076 -21.97 -2.05 29.39
CA TYR A 1076 -21.78 -0.78 28.70
C TYR A 1076 -21.29 0.31 29.66
N ALA A 1077 -21.90 0.45 30.84
CA ALA A 1077 -21.42 1.40 31.86
C ALA A 1077 -19.98 1.11 32.31
N LYS A 1078 -19.61 -0.16 32.53
CA LYS A 1078 -18.23 -0.54 32.86
C LYS A 1078 -17.25 -0.21 31.73
N TYR A 1079 -17.66 -0.42 30.48
CA TYR A 1079 -16.86 -0.08 29.30
C TYR A 1079 -16.65 1.44 29.19
N GLN A 1080 -17.68 2.25 29.43
CA GLN A 1080 -17.59 3.72 29.44
C GLN A 1080 -16.57 4.23 30.47
N VAL A 1081 -16.60 3.73 31.72
CA VAL A 1081 -15.60 4.11 32.73
C VAL A 1081 -14.19 3.72 32.29
N LYS A 1082 -14.02 2.51 31.75
CA LYS A 1082 -12.73 2.03 31.23
C LYS A 1082 -12.22 2.94 30.10
N TRP A 1083 -13.09 3.38 29.20
CA TRP A 1083 -12.75 4.27 28.10
C TRP A 1083 -12.34 5.66 28.60
N ILE A 1084 -13.13 6.25 29.50
CA ILE A 1084 -12.84 7.55 30.09
C ILE A 1084 -11.46 7.54 30.78
N LYS A 1085 -11.17 6.53 31.61
CA LYS A 1085 -9.88 6.44 32.32
C LYS A 1085 -8.70 6.10 31.40
N LYS A 1086 -8.82 5.10 30.52
CA LYS A 1086 -7.68 4.50 29.80
C LYS A 1086 -7.46 5.03 28.38
N LEU A 1087 -8.39 5.81 27.83
CA LEU A 1087 -8.26 6.35 26.47
C LEU A 1087 -8.38 7.86 26.49
N LEU A 1088 -9.52 8.39 26.94
CA LEU A 1088 -9.74 9.84 26.97
C LEU A 1088 -8.81 10.54 27.98
N GLY A 1089 -8.69 10.01 29.20
CA GLY A 1089 -7.81 10.55 30.24
C GLY A 1089 -6.34 10.57 29.86
N VAL A 1090 -5.85 9.52 29.18
CA VAL A 1090 -4.47 9.45 28.67
C VAL A 1090 -4.22 10.54 27.63
N GLU A 1091 -5.17 10.76 26.73
CA GLU A 1091 -5.03 11.75 25.66
C GLU A 1091 -5.04 13.18 26.22
N LEU A 1092 -5.94 13.47 27.15
CA LEU A 1092 -6.00 14.75 27.85
C LEU A 1092 -4.74 15.01 28.69
N ASN A 1093 -4.16 13.97 29.31
CA ASN A 1093 -2.94 14.12 30.09
C ASN A 1093 -1.74 14.52 29.22
N LYS A 1094 -1.72 14.19 27.92
CA LYS A 1094 -0.68 14.70 27.01
C LYS A 1094 -0.68 16.22 26.92
N GLU A 1095 -1.83 16.88 27.12
CA GLU A 1095 -1.92 18.35 27.10
C GLU A 1095 -1.24 19.00 28.31
N ALA A 1096 -0.90 18.23 29.36
CA ALA A 1096 -0.07 18.70 30.46
C ALA A 1096 1.31 19.19 29.97
N ARG A 1097 1.86 18.59 28.90
CA ARG A 1097 3.13 19.03 28.29
C ARG A 1097 3.08 20.45 27.71
N PHE A 1098 1.88 20.92 27.40
CA PHE A 1098 1.60 22.27 26.92
C PHE A 1098 0.94 23.14 28.00
N ASN A 1099 1.05 22.73 29.27
CA ASN A 1099 0.45 23.38 30.43
C ASN A 1099 -1.08 23.62 30.28
N PHE A 1100 -1.81 22.72 29.60
CA PHE A 1100 -3.24 22.87 29.34
C PHE A 1100 -3.62 24.20 28.65
N LYS A 1101 -2.75 24.72 27.76
CA LYS A 1101 -2.91 26.01 27.05
C LYS A 1101 -4.32 26.25 26.47
N TYR A 1102 -4.93 25.23 25.87
CA TYR A 1102 -6.29 25.29 25.30
C TYR A 1102 -7.31 24.47 26.11
N GLY A 1103 -7.03 24.19 27.37
CA GLY A 1103 -7.84 23.35 28.25
C GLY A 1103 -7.40 21.89 28.27
N GLY A 1104 -8.35 20.98 28.44
CA GLY A 1104 -8.08 19.55 28.53
C GLY A 1104 -7.98 18.98 29.96
N LYS A 1105 -8.25 19.80 30.99
CA LYS A 1105 -8.43 19.29 32.36
C LYS A 1105 -9.79 18.59 32.50
N MET A 1106 -9.83 17.43 33.13
CA MET A 1106 -11.06 16.67 33.39
C MET A 1106 -11.58 16.96 34.80
N TYR A 1107 -12.77 17.55 34.89
CA TYR A 1107 -13.43 17.92 36.14
C TYR A 1107 -14.49 16.89 36.54
N LEU A 1108 -14.24 16.15 37.60
CA LEU A 1108 -15.05 15.05 38.07
C LEU A 1108 -16.19 15.57 38.95
N LEU A 1109 -17.45 15.26 38.62
CA LEU A 1109 -18.66 15.63 39.36
C LEU A 1109 -19.28 14.37 39.98
N ASP A 1110 -19.53 14.39 41.28
CA ASP A 1110 -20.04 13.22 42.00
C ASP A 1110 -21.56 13.14 41.93
N ALA A 1111 -22.05 12.15 41.19
CA ALA A 1111 -23.47 11.82 41.03
C ALA A 1111 -23.87 10.57 41.85
N THR A 1112 -23.05 10.14 42.82
CA THR A 1112 -23.31 8.93 43.60
C THR A 1112 -24.52 9.09 44.52
N ASP A 1113 -24.75 10.25 45.11
CA ASP A 1113 -25.98 10.55 45.87
C ASP A 1113 -26.83 11.59 45.11
N LEU A 1114 -28.06 11.21 44.74
CA LEU A 1114 -28.98 12.11 44.02
C LEU A 1114 -29.53 13.21 44.93
N ASN A 1115 -29.56 13.02 46.25
CA ASN A 1115 -30.01 14.07 47.18
C ASN A 1115 -29.02 15.25 47.21
N GLN A 1116 -27.75 14.99 46.87
CA GLN A 1116 -26.69 16.00 46.80
C GLN A 1116 -26.42 16.48 45.36
N TRP A 1117 -27.26 16.09 44.40
CA TRP A 1117 -27.10 16.42 42.98
C TRP A 1117 -26.89 17.92 42.74
N GLU A 1118 -27.73 18.75 43.36
CA GLU A 1118 -27.72 20.20 43.16
C GLU A 1118 -26.38 20.84 43.59
N ALA A 1119 -25.79 20.36 44.69
CA ALA A 1119 -24.52 20.87 45.19
C ALA A 1119 -23.32 20.28 44.42
N ASN A 1120 -23.27 18.95 44.28
CA ASN A 1120 -22.10 18.23 43.78
C ASN A 1120 -21.96 18.27 42.25
N VAL A 1121 -23.10 18.39 41.55
CA VAL A 1121 -23.16 18.34 40.08
C VAL A 1121 -23.65 19.66 39.50
N GLY A 1122 -24.84 20.14 39.89
CA GLY A 1122 -25.47 21.34 39.32
C GLY A 1122 -24.65 22.61 39.55
N THR A 1123 -24.58 23.05 40.81
CA THR A 1123 -23.90 24.30 41.23
C THR A 1123 -22.41 24.27 40.88
N ARG A 1124 -21.73 23.16 41.20
CA ARG A 1124 -20.30 23.02 40.89
C ARG A 1124 -20.03 23.01 39.39
N GLY A 1125 -20.84 22.31 38.59
CA GLY A 1125 -20.73 22.29 37.14
C GLY A 1125 -20.90 23.68 36.53
N CYS A 1126 -21.94 24.42 36.92
CA CYS A 1126 -22.20 25.78 36.42
C CYS A 1126 -21.05 26.74 36.77
N LYS A 1127 -20.57 26.71 38.02
CA LYS A 1127 -19.45 27.54 38.47
C LYS A 1127 -18.17 27.31 37.66
N ILE A 1128 -17.83 26.06 37.39
CA ILE A 1128 -16.65 25.71 36.57
C ILE A 1128 -16.82 26.21 35.13
N ALA A 1129 -18.02 26.02 34.55
CA ALA A 1129 -18.31 26.47 33.19
C ALA A 1129 -18.24 27.99 33.04
N GLU A 1130 -18.79 28.75 33.99
CA GLU A 1130 -18.73 30.22 34.02
C GLU A 1130 -17.29 30.73 34.14
N GLN A 1131 -16.49 30.15 35.04
CA GLN A 1131 -15.07 30.47 35.17
C GLN A 1131 -14.30 30.20 33.88
N PHE A 1132 -14.57 29.07 33.22
CA PHE A 1132 -13.90 28.69 31.98
C PHE A 1132 -14.23 29.65 30.84
N LEU A 1133 -15.50 30.05 30.68
CA LEU A 1133 -15.91 30.96 29.61
C LEU A 1133 -15.44 32.40 29.84
N THR A 1134 -15.38 32.84 31.11
CA THR A 1134 -14.98 34.20 31.46
C THR A 1134 -13.47 34.38 31.49
N ASN A 1135 -12.74 33.45 32.11
CA ASN A 1135 -11.31 33.56 32.38
C ASN A 1135 -10.44 32.72 31.44
N GLY A 1136 -11.05 31.96 30.53
CA GLY A 1136 -10.38 31.03 29.65
C GLY A 1136 -9.87 29.76 30.35
N PRO A 1137 -9.22 28.85 29.60
CA PRO A 1137 -8.88 27.51 30.09
C PRO A 1137 -7.95 27.43 31.30
N LEU A 1138 -7.07 28.42 31.48
CA LEU A 1138 -6.14 28.48 32.62
C LEU A 1138 -6.75 29.17 33.86
N GLY A 1139 -7.89 29.86 33.70
CA GLY A 1139 -8.49 30.69 34.73
C GLY A 1139 -9.58 30.01 35.59
N VAL A 1140 -9.68 28.68 35.52
CA VAL A 1140 -10.58 27.87 36.37
C VAL A 1140 -9.89 27.53 37.69
N VAL A 1141 -10.47 28.01 38.80
CA VAL A 1141 -9.88 27.92 40.16
C VAL A 1141 -10.36 26.67 40.90
N GLU A 1142 -11.52 26.13 40.52
CA GLU A 1142 -12.08 24.92 41.13
C GLU A 1142 -11.18 23.69 40.96
N PRO A 1143 -11.10 22.79 41.97
CA PRO A 1143 -10.31 21.57 41.87
C PRO A 1143 -10.92 20.56 40.88
N GLN A 1144 -10.04 19.80 40.22
CA GLN A 1144 -10.43 18.78 39.23
C GLN A 1144 -11.33 17.69 39.82
N ALA A 1145 -11.13 17.28 41.07
CA ALA A 1145 -12.01 16.34 41.75
C ALA A 1145 -12.30 16.79 43.19
N PRO A 1146 -13.46 16.43 43.77
CA PRO A 1146 -13.67 16.48 45.20
C PRO A 1146 -12.65 15.60 45.92
N VAL A 1147 -12.29 15.94 47.15
CA VAL A 1147 -11.25 15.25 47.94
C VAL A 1147 -11.48 13.74 48.02
N ALA A 1148 -12.74 13.32 48.21
CA ALA A 1148 -13.12 11.91 48.29
C ALA A 1148 -12.87 11.11 47.00
N LEU A 1149 -12.84 11.78 45.85
CA LEU A 1149 -12.75 11.13 44.52
C LEU A 1149 -11.42 11.43 43.81
N LEU A 1150 -10.45 12.06 44.48
CA LEU A 1150 -9.12 12.31 43.92
C LEU A 1150 -8.42 11.02 43.48
N SER A 1151 -8.58 9.92 44.22
CA SER A 1151 -8.00 8.60 43.89
C SER A 1151 -8.56 7.96 42.61
N ILE A 1152 -9.68 8.48 42.10
CA ILE A 1152 -10.33 7.98 40.89
C ILE A 1152 -9.68 8.58 39.64
N LEU A 1153 -9.16 9.82 39.75
CA LEU A 1153 -8.35 10.42 38.71
C LEU A 1153 -7.01 9.65 38.61
N PRO A 1154 -6.65 9.14 37.43
CA PRO A 1154 -5.40 8.43 37.29
C PRO A 1154 -4.18 9.35 37.49
N THR A 1155 -3.11 8.83 38.12
CA THR A 1155 -1.87 9.56 38.39
C THR A 1155 -0.99 9.69 37.14
N SER A 1156 -0.04 10.62 37.16
CA SER A 1156 0.99 10.75 36.10
C SER A 1156 1.74 9.44 35.87
N GLU A 1157 2.12 8.73 36.94
CA GLU A 1157 2.76 7.41 36.89
C GLU A 1157 1.91 6.36 36.17
N PHE A 1158 0.59 6.29 36.48
CA PHE A 1158 -0.34 5.40 35.78
C PHE A 1158 -0.40 5.71 34.28
N TYR A 1159 -0.33 6.98 33.89
CA TYR A 1159 -0.33 7.38 32.49
C TYR A 1159 0.99 7.09 31.78
N GLU A 1160 2.13 7.21 32.46
CA GLU A 1160 3.46 6.88 31.92
C GLU A 1160 3.64 5.38 31.71
N GLU A 1161 3.23 4.53 32.68
CA GLU A 1161 3.23 3.07 32.56
C GLU A 1161 2.27 2.58 31.45
N PHE A 1162 1.13 3.25 31.30
CA PHE A 1162 0.18 2.91 30.24
C PHE A 1162 0.64 3.41 28.85
N ASN A 1163 1.45 4.47 28.79
CA ASN A 1163 2.04 5.00 27.56
C ASN A 1163 3.28 4.22 27.11
N SER A 1164 4.10 3.69 28.02
CA SER A 1164 5.28 2.87 27.70
C SER A 1164 4.94 1.59 26.92
N ASN A 1165 3.71 1.09 27.10
CA ASN A 1165 3.15 -0.04 26.34
C ASN A 1165 2.51 0.35 24.98
N LYS A 1166 2.49 1.64 24.63
CA LYS A 1166 1.85 2.19 23.41
C LYS A 1166 2.76 3.12 22.60
N THR A 1167 4.03 3.25 22.96
CA THR A 1167 5.04 4.00 22.22
C THR A 1167 5.54 3.20 21.02
N ILE A 1168 5.89 3.88 19.92
CA ILE A 1168 6.37 3.20 18.70
C ILE A 1168 7.74 2.53 18.94
N LYS A 1169 8.48 2.96 19.97
CA LYS A 1169 9.72 2.31 20.42
C LYS A 1169 9.50 0.98 21.16
N SER A 1170 8.25 0.62 21.50
CA SER A 1170 7.90 -0.65 22.15
C SER A 1170 7.42 -1.71 21.14
N VAL A 1171 8.10 -1.86 19.99
CA VAL A 1171 7.73 -2.84 18.95
C VAL A 1171 7.63 -4.26 19.51
N SER A 1172 8.41 -4.58 20.56
CA SER A 1172 8.34 -5.85 21.30
C SER A 1172 6.96 -6.17 21.87
N ASN A 1173 6.12 -5.16 22.14
CA ASN A 1173 4.82 -5.33 22.77
C ASN A 1173 3.67 -5.58 21.77
N TRP A 1174 3.91 -5.54 20.45
CA TRP A 1174 2.89 -5.77 19.42
C TRP A 1174 3.07 -7.08 18.65
N LYS A 1175 4.04 -7.90 19.04
CA LYS A 1175 4.29 -9.20 18.42
C LYS A 1175 3.12 -10.16 18.62
N HIS A 1176 2.73 -10.87 17.56
CA HIS A 1176 1.75 -11.96 17.65
C HIS A 1176 2.42 -13.24 18.14
N PHE A 1177 1.78 -13.91 19.10
CA PHE A 1177 2.19 -15.20 19.64
C PHE A 1177 1.08 -16.21 19.40
N GLU A 1178 1.38 -17.23 18.60
CA GLU A 1178 0.45 -18.31 18.33
C GLU A 1178 0.70 -19.48 19.28
N CYS A 1179 -0.35 -19.96 19.93
CA CYS A 1179 -0.25 -21.14 20.76
C CYS A 1179 -0.37 -22.43 19.94
N PRO A 1180 0.66 -23.29 19.93
CA PRO A 1180 0.61 -24.55 19.18
C PRO A 1180 -0.35 -25.57 19.79
N VAL A 1181 -0.77 -25.36 21.05
CA VAL A 1181 -1.55 -26.34 21.83
C VAL A 1181 -3.00 -25.89 22.04
N CYS A 1182 -3.24 -24.60 22.25
CA CYS A 1182 -4.58 -24.08 22.43
C CYS A 1182 -5.21 -23.74 21.10
N LYS A 1183 -6.24 -24.50 20.73
CA LYS A 1183 -7.09 -24.21 19.58
C LYS A 1183 -8.49 -23.80 20.04
N ASP A 1184 -9.17 -22.97 19.26
CA ASP A 1184 -10.59 -22.65 19.46
C ASP A 1184 -11.52 -23.75 18.91
N SER A 1185 -12.83 -23.50 18.97
CA SER A 1185 -13.86 -24.43 18.49
C SER A 1185 -13.79 -24.68 16.98
N GLU A 1186 -13.16 -23.79 16.23
CA GLU A 1186 -12.95 -23.88 14.77
C GLU A 1186 -11.56 -24.45 14.43
N GLY A 1187 -10.78 -24.87 15.45
CA GLY A 1187 -9.46 -25.45 15.27
C GLY A 1187 -8.35 -24.42 14.98
N LYS A 1188 -8.65 -23.12 15.00
CA LYS A 1188 -7.65 -22.05 14.82
C LYS A 1188 -6.80 -21.91 16.09
N PRO A 1189 -5.48 -21.69 15.96
CA PRO A 1189 -4.61 -21.51 17.13
C PRO A 1189 -4.99 -20.23 17.88
N PHE A 1190 -4.87 -20.27 19.20
CA PHE A 1190 -5.07 -19.08 20.04
C PHE A 1190 -3.92 -18.09 19.80
N ILE A 1191 -4.25 -16.86 19.44
CA ILE A 1191 -3.29 -15.79 19.18
C ILE A 1191 -3.33 -14.78 20.33
N ALA A 1192 -2.17 -14.45 20.90
CA ALA A 1192 -2.01 -13.33 21.82
C ALA A 1192 -1.18 -12.23 21.16
N VAL A 1193 -1.54 -10.96 21.38
CA VAL A 1193 -0.75 -9.81 20.90
C VAL A 1193 0.01 -9.22 22.09
N GLY A 1194 1.35 -9.26 22.03
CA GLY A 1194 2.27 -8.76 23.04
C GLY A 1194 2.67 -9.77 24.12
N ASP A 1195 3.90 -9.63 24.63
CA ASP A 1195 4.52 -10.52 25.61
C ASP A 1195 3.69 -10.68 26.91
N ASP A 1196 3.08 -9.60 27.40
CA ASP A 1196 2.29 -9.63 28.64
C ASP A 1196 1.02 -10.47 28.50
N ASN A 1197 0.30 -10.30 27.39
CA ASN A 1197 -0.91 -11.08 27.11
C ASN A 1197 -0.56 -12.54 26.83
N TRP A 1198 0.60 -12.80 26.22
CA TRP A 1198 1.13 -14.15 26.04
C TRP A 1198 1.42 -14.86 27.37
N LYS A 1199 2.12 -14.19 28.30
CA LYS A 1199 2.38 -14.72 29.66
C LYS A 1199 1.09 -15.01 30.43
N VAL A 1200 0.04 -14.19 30.24
CA VAL A 1200 -1.29 -14.44 30.82
C VAL A 1200 -1.90 -15.71 30.22
N HIS A 1201 -1.76 -15.93 28.92
CA HIS A 1201 -2.24 -17.13 28.24
C HIS A 1201 -1.52 -18.40 28.73
N GLU A 1202 -0.19 -18.41 28.82
CA GLU A 1202 0.60 -19.57 29.30
C GLU A 1202 0.18 -20.01 30.71
N LYS A 1203 -0.17 -19.05 31.58
CA LYS A 1203 -0.65 -19.31 32.94
C LYS A 1203 -2.13 -19.69 33.01
N SER A 1204 -2.88 -19.53 31.91
CA SER A 1204 -4.33 -19.76 31.88
C SER A 1204 -4.68 -21.24 32.08
N ARG A 1205 -5.87 -21.48 32.68
CA ARG A 1205 -6.40 -22.84 32.86
C ARG A 1205 -6.57 -23.58 31.53
N ARG A 1206 -6.92 -22.86 30.46
CA ARG A 1206 -7.10 -23.40 29.10
C ARG A 1206 -5.80 -24.00 28.56
N HIS A 1207 -4.69 -23.28 28.69
CA HIS A 1207 -3.37 -23.72 28.21
C HIS A 1207 -2.82 -24.93 28.97
N LYS A 1208 -2.87 -24.89 30.30
CA LYS A 1208 -2.41 -26.00 31.14
C LYS A 1208 -3.20 -27.30 30.89
N LYS A 1209 -4.51 -27.22 30.67
CA LYS A 1209 -5.35 -28.38 30.37
C LYS A 1209 -5.00 -29.05 29.04
N GLN A 1210 -4.76 -28.25 28.00
CA GLN A 1210 -4.46 -28.77 26.66
C GLN A 1210 -3.04 -29.36 26.56
N LEU A 1211 -2.04 -28.75 27.21
CA LEU A 1211 -0.68 -29.31 27.30
C LEU A 1211 -0.66 -30.70 27.94
N GLY A 1212 -1.35 -30.87 29.07
CA GLY A 1212 -1.45 -32.17 29.73
C GLY A 1212 -2.19 -33.23 28.92
N SER A 1213 -3.01 -32.83 27.95
CA SER A 1213 -3.65 -33.77 27.00
C SER A 1213 -2.68 -34.18 25.87
N ALA A 1214 -1.92 -33.22 25.32
CA ALA A 1214 -0.94 -33.48 24.27
C ALA A 1214 0.22 -34.37 24.74
N GLU A 1215 0.70 -34.18 25.96
CA GLU A 1215 1.81 -34.98 26.52
C GLU A 1215 1.41 -36.45 26.76
N ARG A 1216 0.15 -36.69 27.14
CA ARG A 1216 -0.40 -38.06 27.24
C ARG A 1216 -0.45 -38.77 25.88
N LYS A 1217 -0.78 -38.03 24.81
CA LYS A 1217 -0.81 -38.56 23.44
C LYS A 1217 0.59 -38.93 22.93
N ARG A 1218 1.60 -38.09 23.16
CA ARG A 1218 2.99 -38.35 22.75
C ARG A 1218 3.58 -39.61 23.40
N LYS A 1219 3.35 -39.80 24.70
CA LYS A 1219 3.80 -41.01 25.43
C LYS A 1219 3.19 -42.29 24.86
N HIS A 1220 1.94 -42.24 24.38
CA HIS A 1220 1.28 -43.38 23.75
C HIS A 1220 1.92 -43.76 22.39
N GLU A 1221 2.25 -42.77 21.57
CA GLU A 1221 2.91 -42.96 20.26
C GLU A 1221 4.36 -43.48 20.40
N GLU A 1222 5.13 -42.97 21.37
CA GLU A 1222 6.48 -43.48 21.70
C GLU A 1222 6.44 -44.95 22.13
N THR A 1223 5.38 -45.35 22.84
CA THR A 1223 5.19 -46.75 23.26
C THR A 1223 4.91 -47.65 22.06
N LEU A 1224 4.05 -47.21 21.13
CA LEU A 1224 3.75 -47.92 19.88
C LEU A 1224 4.97 -48.05 18.96
N ALA A 1225 5.83 -47.03 18.88
CA ALA A 1225 7.06 -47.07 18.09
C ALA A 1225 8.07 -48.08 18.65
N LYS A 1226 8.19 -48.18 19.99
CA LYS A 1226 9.01 -49.21 20.65
C LYS A 1226 8.50 -50.62 20.36
N PHE A 1227 7.18 -50.82 20.35
CA PHE A 1227 6.57 -52.09 19.98
C PHE A 1227 6.84 -52.47 18.51
N LYS A 1228 6.80 -51.51 17.58
CA LYS A 1228 7.14 -51.76 16.16
C LYS A 1228 8.61 -52.16 15.97
N LYS A 1229 9.51 -51.44 16.63
CA LYS A 1229 10.96 -51.69 16.52
C LYS A 1229 11.35 -53.05 17.08
N ALA A 1230 10.76 -53.44 18.22
CA ALA A 1230 10.94 -54.78 18.78
C ALA A 1230 10.48 -55.89 17.81
N LYS A 1231 9.40 -55.65 17.07
CA LYS A 1231 8.85 -56.61 16.09
C LYS A 1231 9.67 -56.70 14.80
N GLU A 1232 10.37 -55.64 14.42
CA GLU A 1232 11.31 -55.62 13.28
C GLU A 1232 12.64 -56.32 13.63
N GLU A 1233 13.12 -56.14 14.85
CA GLU A 1233 14.31 -56.84 15.39
C GLU A 1233 14.04 -58.36 15.56
N GLU A 1234 12.81 -58.74 15.90
CA GLU A 1234 12.38 -60.14 16.03
C GLU A 1234 12.19 -60.85 14.67
N ASN A 1235 11.96 -60.11 13.58
CA ASN A 1235 11.87 -60.66 12.21
C ASN A 1235 13.22 -60.76 11.49
N ALA A 1236 14.28 -60.14 12.03
CA ALA A 1236 15.63 -60.12 11.46
C ALA A 1236 16.58 -61.15 12.11
N ALA A 1237 16.13 -61.80 13.19
CA ALA A 1237 16.78 -62.90 13.91
C ALA A 1237 16.10 -64.23 13.57
#